data_AF-A0A7J7WK31-F1
#
_entry.id   AF-A0A7J7WK31-F1
#
_cell.length_a   1.000
_cell.length_b   1.000
_cell.length_c   1.000
_cell.angle_alpha   90.00
_cell.angle_beta   90.00
_cell.angle_gamma   90.00
#
_symmetry.space_group_name_H-M   'P 1'
#
loop_
_entity.id
_entity.type
_entity.pdbx_description
1 polymer ?
#
loop_
_entity_poly.entity_id
_entity_poly.type
_entity_poly.pdbx_seq_one_letter_code
_entity_poly.pdbx_strand_id
1 'polypeptide(L)'
;MEITTAEPQVSEAVYDCVICGQSGPSSEDRPTGLVVLLQASSVLGQCRDNTEPKKLPITEEEQIYPWDTCAAVHDVRLSLLQRYFKDSSCLLAVSIGWEGGVYVQTCGHTLHIDCHKSYMESLRNDQVLQGFSVDKGEFTCPLCRQFANSVLPCYPGSNMENNLWQRPSNKSLQDLIKEVEELQGRPGAFPVSISSETNLSKEMESVMKDIKNTTQKKYRDYSKTPGSPDNDFLFMYSVARTNLELELIHRGGNLCSGGASTAGKRSCLNQLFHVLALHMRLYSIDSEFNPWGKLTQLEEMNSQLGNEEQQPEVPILYHDVTSLLLIQILMMPQPLRKDHFTCIVKVLFALLYTQALVALSVKCNEEDRSAWKHTGALKKNTCDAEKSYKVLLSFVISELSKGKLYHEEGAQECAMVSPIAWSSESMEKYLQDFCLPFLRITSLLQHHLFGEDLPSCQEEEEFSVLSSCLGLLPTFYQTEHPFISASCLDWPVPAFDIIAQWCSEINSFTERHAEQGKALLIQESRWKLPHLLQLPENYNTIFQYYHRKTCSVCTKVPKDPAVCLVCGTFVCLKGLCCKQQSYCECVLHSQNCGAGTGIFLLVNASVIIIIRGHRFCLWGSVYLDAHGEEDRDLRRGKPLYICKERYKVLEQQWISHTFDHINKRWGPHYNGL
;
A
#
# COMPACT_ATOMS: atom_id res chain seq x y z
N MET A 1 -8.59 55.62 -26.11
CA MET A 1 -8.65 54.16 -26.29
C MET A 1 -7.93 53.56 -25.11
N GLU A 2 -8.68 53.23 -24.06
CA GLU A 2 -8.18 52.42 -22.95
C GLU A 2 -8.05 50.98 -23.46
N ILE A 3 -6.83 50.46 -23.40
CA ILE A 3 -6.56 49.05 -23.69
C ILE A 3 -6.86 48.31 -22.39
N THR A 4 -8.06 47.77 -22.27
CA THR A 4 -8.42 46.80 -21.23
C THR A 4 -7.54 45.57 -21.39
N THR A 5 -6.60 45.38 -20.47
CA THR A 5 -5.88 44.11 -20.27
C THR A 5 -6.91 43.04 -19.92
N ALA A 6 -7.08 42.05 -20.79
CA ALA A 6 -7.91 40.89 -20.53
C ALA A 6 -7.36 40.13 -19.31
N GLU A 7 -8.16 40.02 -18.26
CA GLU A 7 -7.91 39.11 -17.15
C GLU A 7 -7.77 37.68 -17.69
N PRO A 8 -6.80 36.89 -17.21
CA PRO A 8 -6.67 35.51 -17.66
C PRO A 8 -7.91 34.70 -17.25
N GLN A 9 -8.62 34.13 -18.23
CA GLN A 9 -9.76 33.26 -17.99
C GLN A 9 -9.32 32.02 -17.21
N VAL A 10 -9.78 31.92 -15.97
CA VAL A 10 -9.62 30.75 -15.07
C VAL A 10 -10.42 29.59 -15.67
N SER A 11 -9.75 28.58 -16.23
CA SER A 11 -10.43 27.34 -16.65
C SER A 11 -10.51 26.38 -15.46
N GLU A 12 -11.64 26.34 -14.78
CA GLU A 12 -11.95 25.32 -13.77
C GLU A 12 -12.13 23.93 -14.41
N ALA A 13 -11.87 22.87 -13.67
CA ALA A 13 -12.13 21.51 -14.13
C ALA A 13 -13.64 21.32 -14.36
N VAL A 14 -14.04 21.03 -15.60
CA VAL A 14 -15.44 20.81 -15.97
C VAL A 14 -15.78 19.33 -15.86
N TYR A 15 -16.88 19.02 -15.20
CA TYR A 15 -17.40 17.67 -15.04
C TYR A 15 -18.78 17.54 -15.68
N ASP A 16 -19.06 16.37 -16.27
CA ASP A 16 -20.35 16.05 -16.87
C ASP A 16 -21.17 15.19 -15.93
N CYS A 17 -22.37 15.65 -15.55
CA CYS A 17 -23.28 14.83 -14.76
C CYS A 17 -24.02 13.83 -15.65
N VAL A 18 -23.78 12.53 -15.44
CA VAL A 18 -24.43 11.47 -16.24
C VAL A 18 -25.93 11.31 -16.02
N ILE A 19 -26.51 12.01 -15.03
CA ILE A 19 -27.95 11.94 -14.71
C ILE A 19 -28.71 13.09 -15.39
N CYS A 20 -28.30 14.34 -15.16
CA CYS A 20 -28.99 15.51 -15.70
C CYS A 20 -28.39 16.04 -17.02
N GLY A 21 -27.23 15.55 -17.44
CA GLY A 21 -26.55 15.97 -18.67
C GLY A 21 -25.93 17.37 -18.62
N GLN A 22 -25.91 18.02 -17.46
CA GLN A 22 -25.28 19.34 -17.28
C GLN A 22 -23.77 19.19 -17.06
N SER A 23 -23.02 20.05 -17.74
CA SER A 23 -21.57 20.21 -17.57
C SER A 23 -21.28 21.43 -16.70
N GLY A 24 -20.38 21.31 -15.74
CA GLY A 24 -19.97 22.43 -14.89
C GLY A 24 -18.86 22.06 -13.90
N PRO A 25 -18.27 23.06 -13.23
CA PRO A 25 -17.29 22.82 -12.18
C PRO A 25 -17.92 22.24 -10.92
N SER A 26 -17.11 21.58 -10.08
CA SER A 26 -17.54 21.20 -8.73
C SER A 26 -17.48 22.44 -7.82
N SER A 27 -18.50 22.64 -6.98
CA SER A 27 -18.58 23.76 -6.04
C SER A 27 -18.89 23.27 -4.62
N GLU A 28 -18.66 24.10 -3.61
CA GLU A 28 -19.00 23.77 -2.22
C GLU A 28 -20.50 23.57 -2.00
N ASP A 29 -21.34 24.33 -2.71
CA ASP A 29 -22.81 24.29 -2.60
C ASP A 29 -23.43 23.16 -3.41
N ARG A 30 -22.93 22.92 -4.62
CA ARG A 30 -23.39 21.84 -5.51
C ARG A 30 -22.20 20.97 -5.94
N PRO A 31 -21.74 20.06 -5.05
CA PRO A 31 -20.58 19.24 -5.34
C PRO A 31 -20.88 18.22 -6.45
N THR A 32 -19.87 18.03 -7.30
CA THR A 32 -19.82 16.89 -8.22
C THR A 32 -18.97 15.79 -7.59
N GLY A 33 -19.29 14.53 -7.86
CA GLY A 33 -18.49 13.40 -7.40
C GLY A 33 -18.32 12.32 -8.46
N LEU A 34 -17.22 11.58 -8.32
CA LEU A 34 -16.87 10.41 -9.11
C LEU A 34 -17.58 9.18 -8.58
N VAL A 35 -18.18 8.41 -9.48
CA VAL A 35 -18.79 7.13 -9.12
C VAL A 35 -17.70 6.11 -8.81
N VAL A 36 -17.72 5.56 -7.59
CA VAL A 36 -16.70 4.65 -7.08
C VAL A 36 -17.29 3.37 -6.48
N LEU A 37 -16.47 2.33 -6.52
CA LEU A 37 -16.66 1.05 -5.88
C LEU A 37 -15.56 0.85 -4.85
N LEU A 38 -15.94 0.92 -3.58
CA LEU A 38 -15.11 0.65 -2.42
C LEU A 38 -15.09 -0.86 -2.15
N GLN A 39 -13.90 -1.44 -2.08
CA GLN A 39 -13.72 -2.87 -1.85
C GLN A 39 -12.65 -3.13 -0.79
N ALA A 40 -12.94 -4.04 0.14
CA ALA A 40 -11.89 -4.61 0.98
C ALA A 40 -10.97 -5.52 0.15
N SER A 41 -9.68 -5.48 0.44
CA SER A 41 -8.64 -6.17 -0.32
C SER A 41 -7.63 -6.82 0.61
N SER A 42 -7.25 -8.06 0.30
CA SER A 42 -6.08 -8.74 0.87
C SER A 42 -4.99 -9.02 -0.17
N VAL A 43 -5.12 -8.47 -1.38
CA VAL A 43 -4.23 -8.76 -2.53
C VAL A 43 -2.78 -8.39 -2.23
N LEU A 44 -2.54 -7.22 -1.62
CA LEU A 44 -1.19 -6.78 -1.21
C LEU A 44 -0.55 -7.75 -0.23
N GLY A 45 -1.33 -8.28 0.71
CA GLY A 45 -0.84 -9.25 1.68
C GLY A 45 -0.38 -10.56 1.08
N GLN A 46 -0.83 -10.90 -0.13
CA GLN A 46 -0.46 -12.13 -0.83
C GLN A 46 0.79 -12.02 -1.70
N CYS A 47 1.43 -10.85 -1.76
CA CYS A 47 2.77 -10.71 -2.33
C CYS A 47 3.77 -11.55 -1.51
N ARG A 48 4.80 -12.10 -2.15
CA ARG A 48 5.75 -13.04 -1.52
C ARG A 48 7.20 -12.66 -1.78
N ASP A 49 8.10 -13.02 -0.87
CA ASP A 49 9.54 -12.83 -1.01
C ASP A 49 10.22 -13.94 -1.85
N ASN A 50 9.61 -15.13 -1.91
CA ASN A 50 10.16 -16.30 -2.59
C ASN A 50 9.93 -16.27 -4.12
N THR A 51 10.86 -16.87 -4.86
CA THR A 51 10.88 -16.89 -6.33
C THR A 51 9.94 -17.92 -6.95
N GLU A 52 9.63 -19.01 -6.25
CA GLU A 52 8.78 -20.08 -6.79
C GLU A 52 7.31 -19.92 -6.35
N PRO A 53 6.35 -19.99 -7.30
CA PRO A 53 4.93 -20.04 -6.97
C PRO A 53 4.61 -21.25 -6.10
N LYS A 54 3.85 -21.06 -5.02
CA LYS A 54 3.41 -22.17 -4.18
C LYS A 54 2.42 -23.05 -4.92
N LYS A 55 2.61 -24.36 -4.81
CA LYS A 55 1.72 -25.38 -5.37
C LYS A 55 0.58 -25.67 -4.40
N LEU A 56 -0.58 -26.04 -4.96
CA LEU A 56 -1.66 -26.58 -4.16
C LEU A 56 -1.25 -27.95 -3.59
N PRO A 57 -1.36 -28.18 -2.27
CA PRO A 57 -1.01 -29.46 -1.66
C PRO A 57 -1.83 -30.61 -2.23
N ILE A 58 -1.14 -31.68 -2.63
CA ILE A 58 -1.74 -32.92 -3.15
C ILE A 58 -1.30 -34.16 -2.37
N THR A 59 -0.50 -33.98 -1.32
CA THR A 59 -0.13 -35.03 -0.36
C THR A 59 -0.26 -34.50 1.08
N GLU A 60 -0.14 -35.34 2.11
CA GLU A 60 -0.26 -34.90 3.51
C GLU A 60 1.02 -34.23 4.04
N GLU A 61 2.16 -34.48 3.39
CA GLU A 61 3.46 -33.89 3.73
C GLU A 61 3.59 -32.44 3.21
N GLU A 62 2.86 -32.10 2.15
CA GLU A 62 2.85 -30.76 1.57
C GLU A 62 2.00 -29.80 2.43
N GLN A 63 2.61 -28.72 2.92
CA GLN A 63 1.93 -27.68 3.69
C GLN A 63 2.25 -26.29 3.15
N ILE A 64 1.23 -25.44 3.08
CA ILE A 64 1.40 -24.02 2.77
C ILE A 64 1.44 -23.26 4.08
N TYR A 65 2.56 -22.60 4.32
CA TYR A 65 2.71 -21.71 5.46
C TYR A 65 2.73 -20.25 5.02
N PRO A 66 2.16 -19.32 5.80
CA PRO A 66 2.01 -17.93 5.39
C PRO A 66 3.22 -17.03 5.69
N TRP A 67 4.30 -17.54 6.31
CA TRP A 67 5.42 -16.71 6.81
C TRP A 67 6.13 -15.89 5.72
N ASP A 68 6.05 -16.32 4.46
CA ASP A 68 6.67 -15.70 3.29
C ASP A 68 5.77 -14.63 2.63
N THR A 69 4.59 -14.41 3.19
CA THR A 69 3.63 -13.43 2.67
C THR A 69 3.92 -12.05 3.26
N CYS A 70 3.73 -11.01 2.45
CA CYS A 70 3.89 -9.63 2.84
C CYS A 70 3.06 -9.29 4.09
N ALA A 71 1.82 -9.79 4.17
CA ALA A 71 0.98 -9.63 5.36
C ALA A 71 1.63 -10.19 6.64
N ALA A 72 2.10 -11.44 6.60
CA ALA A 72 2.69 -12.09 7.77
C ALA A 72 3.97 -11.40 8.24
N VAL A 73 4.83 -10.98 7.31
CA VAL A 73 6.08 -10.27 7.65
C VAL A 73 5.78 -8.94 8.34
N HIS A 74 4.80 -8.18 7.86
CA HIS A 74 4.43 -6.90 8.49
C HIS A 74 3.71 -7.09 9.83
N ASP A 75 2.90 -8.14 9.98
CA ASP A 75 2.24 -8.48 11.26
C ASP A 75 3.26 -8.84 12.35
N VAL A 76 4.27 -9.64 11.99
CA VAL A 76 5.40 -9.97 12.88
C VAL A 76 6.18 -8.70 13.25
N ARG A 77 6.45 -7.83 12.27
CA ARG A 77 7.14 -6.54 12.51
C ARG A 77 6.37 -5.66 13.49
N LEU A 78 5.06 -5.47 13.29
CA LEU A 78 4.22 -4.66 14.17
C LEU A 78 4.17 -5.25 15.58
N SER A 79 3.96 -6.56 15.70
CA SER A 79 3.97 -7.27 16.97
C SER A 79 5.30 -7.10 17.72
N LEU A 80 6.42 -7.10 16.99
CA LEU A 80 7.74 -6.88 17.55
C LEU A 80 7.90 -5.43 18.06
N LEU A 81 7.47 -4.43 17.30
CA LEU A 81 7.51 -3.03 17.73
C LEU A 81 6.66 -2.78 18.99
N GLN A 82 5.40 -3.24 18.99
CA GLN A 82 4.45 -3.04 20.11
C GLN A 82 4.87 -3.73 21.42
N ARG A 83 5.75 -4.72 21.32
CA ARG A 83 6.35 -5.39 22.47
C ARG A 83 7.37 -4.52 23.19
N TYR A 84 8.12 -3.70 22.47
CA TYR A 84 9.28 -2.98 23.02
C TYR A 84 9.10 -1.46 23.10
N PHE A 85 8.23 -0.88 22.27
CA PHE A 85 8.08 0.57 22.15
C PHE A 85 6.65 1.02 22.50
N LYS A 86 6.51 2.33 22.74
CA LYS A 86 5.22 2.99 22.98
C LYS A 86 4.24 2.72 21.83
N ASP A 87 3.01 2.34 22.18
CA ASP A 87 1.99 1.90 21.22
C ASP A 87 1.70 2.95 20.12
N SER A 88 1.47 4.22 20.51
CA SER A 88 1.23 5.31 19.54
C SER A 88 2.41 5.52 18.58
N SER A 89 3.65 5.40 19.06
CA SER A 89 4.86 5.51 18.25
C SER A 89 4.97 4.34 17.26
N CYS A 90 4.57 3.13 17.66
CA CYS A 90 4.52 1.96 16.77
C CYS A 90 3.57 2.17 15.59
N LEU A 91 2.38 2.71 15.85
CA LEU A 91 1.36 2.95 14.82
C LEU A 91 1.75 4.06 13.82
N LEU A 92 2.68 4.94 14.18
CA LEU A 92 3.27 5.93 13.26
C LEU A 92 4.44 5.36 12.45
N ALA A 93 5.11 4.31 12.95
CA ALA A 93 6.30 3.73 12.35
C ALA A 93 6.01 2.65 11.28
N VAL A 94 4.77 2.19 11.14
CA VAL A 94 4.38 1.12 10.21
C VAL A 94 3.31 1.58 9.22
N SER A 95 2.73 0.66 8.45
CA SER A 95 1.40 0.82 7.85
C SER A 95 0.55 -0.39 8.23
N ILE A 96 -0.70 -0.40 7.76
CA ILE A 96 -1.59 -1.57 7.74
C ILE A 96 -2.19 -1.71 6.34
N GLY A 97 -3.20 -2.58 6.18
CA GLY A 97 -3.97 -2.70 4.94
C GLY A 97 -3.60 -3.90 4.05
N TRP A 98 -2.56 -4.67 4.40
CA TRP A 98 -2.17 -5.85 3.61
C TRP A 98 -3.22 -6.98 3.63
N GLU A 99 -3.87 -7.23 4.77
CA GLU A 99 -4.88 -8.30 4.91
C GLU A 99 -6.32 -7.84 4.74
N GLY A 100 -6.56 -6.52 4.71
CA GLY A 100 -7.91 -5.96 4.72
C GLY A 100 -7.96 -4.46 4.44
N GLY A 101 -7.07 -3.96 3.61
CA GLY A 101 -7.06 -2.57 3.16
C GLY A 101 -8.26 -2.25 2.27
N VAL A 102 -8.47 -0.96 1.99
CA VAL A 102 -9.58 -0.49 1.16
C VAL A 102 -9.06 -0.05 -0.20
N TYR A 103 -9.53 -0.71 -1.25
CA TYR A 103 -9.30 -0.33 -2.64
C TYR A 103 -10.49 0.47 -3.16
N VAL A 104 -10.20 1.59 -3.82
CA VAL A 104 -11.18 2.51 -4.42
C VAL A 104 -11.07 2.39 -5.93
N GLN A 105 -12.07 1.76 -6.55
CA GLN A 105 -12.14 1.62 -8.00
C GLN A 105 -13.15 2.63 -8.56
N THR A 106 -12.83 3.30 -9.68
CA THR A 106 -13.79 4.19 -10.34
C THR A 106 -14.14 3.72 -11.75
N CYS A 107 -15.37 4.00 -12.17
CA CYS A 107 -15.77 3.86 -13.58
C CYS A 107 -15.36 5.08 -14.43
N GLY A 108 -14.92 6.17 -13.81
CA GLY A 108 -14.53 7.44 -14.44
C GLY A 108 -15.69 8.40 -14.73
N HIS A 109 -16.93 8.02 -14.45
CA HIS A 109 -18.09 8.91 -14.64
C HIS A 109 -18.37 9.75 -13.41
N THR A 110 -18.83 10.98 -13.65
CA THR A 110 -19.19 11.95 -12.64
C THR A 110 -20.69 12.20 -12.57
N LEU A 111 -21.17 12.62 -11.40
CA LEU A 111 -22.54 13.05 -11.19
C LEU A 111 -22.59 14.13 -10.11
N HIS A 112 -23.62 14.98 -10.14
CA HIS A 112 -23.88 15.84 -8.99
C HIS A 112 -24.39 14.99 -7.83
N ILE A 113 -23.94 15.32 -6.62
CA ILE A 113 -24.33 14.58 -5.41
C ILE A 113 -25.86 14.61 -5.18
N ASP A 114 -26.51 15.75 -5.44
CA ASP A 114 -27.98 15.89 -5.36
C ASP A 114 -28.71 14.94 -6.32
N CYS A 115 -28.24 14.85 -7.56
CA CYS A 115 -28.76 13.95 -8.59
C CYS A 115 -28.60 12.48 -8.17
N HIS A 116 -27.46 12.13 -7.54
CA HIS A 116 -27.27 10.79 -6.99
C HIS A 116 -28.25 10.48 -5.86
N LYS A 117 -28.51 11.41 -4.94
CA LYS A 117 -29.50 11.21 -3.87
C LYS A 117 -30.88 10.92 -4.44
N SER A 118 -31.35 11.71 -5.42
CA SER A 118 -32.63 11.47 -6.11
C SER A 118 -32.65 10.14 -6.88
N TYR A 119 -31.53 9.74 -7.49
CA TYR A 119 -31.40 8.46 -8.15
C TYR A 119 -31.54 7.30 -7.16
N MET A 120 -30.85 7.36 -6.02
CA MET A 120 -30.93 6.34 -4.97
C MET A 120 -32.34 6.22 -4.39
N GLU A 121 -33.03 7.34 -4.16
CA GLU A 121 -34.44 7.34 -3.73
C GLU A 121 -35.35 6.65 -4.74
N SER A 122 -35.14 6.88 -6.04
CA SER A 122 -35.89 6.22 -7.11
C SER A 122 -35.64 4.70 -7.10
N LEU A 123 -34.39 4.28 -6.93
CA LEU A 123 -34.03 2.86 -6.86
C LEU A 123 -34.66 2.14 -5.65
N ARG A 124 -34.83 2.83 -4.51
CA ARG A 124 -35.50 2.26 -3.33
C ARG A 124 -36.96 1.89 -3.61
N ASN A 125 -37.64 2.68 -4.43
CA ASN A 125 -39.03 2.41 -4.80
C ASN A 125 -39.17 1.20 -5.75
N ASP A 126 -38.11 0.87 -6.52
CA ASP A 126 -38.07 -0.21 -7.51
C ASP A 126 -37.33 -1.49 -7.05
N GLN A 127 -37.01 -1.61 -5.74
CA GLN A 127 -36.14 -2.67 -5.18
C GLN A 127 -36.49 -4.11 -5.58
N VAL A 128 -37.76 -4.40 -5.92
CA VAL A 128 -38.23 -5.76 -6.25
C VAL A 128 -37.53 -6.37 -7.48
N LEU A 129 -36.88 -5.55 -8.33
CA LEU A 129 -36.28 -6.00 -9.60
C LEU A 129 -34.74 -6.04 -9.62
N GLN A 130 -34.04 -5.58 -8.56
CA GLN A 130 -32.60 -5.37 -8.60
C GLN A 130 -31.83 -6.31 -7.65
N GLY A 131 -30.79 -6.99 -8.17
CA GLY A 131 -29.98 -7.98 -7.44
C GLY A 131 -28.91 -7.41 -6.51
N PHE A 132 -29.06 -6.17 -6.03
CA PHE A 132 -28.14 -5.47 -5.13
C PHE A 132 -28.90 -4.66 -4.06
N SER A 133 -28.23 -4.32 -2.96
CA SER A 133 -28.83 -3.72 -1.77
C SER A 133 -28.71 -2.18 -1.78
N VAL A 134 -29.75 -1.52 -2.28
CA VAL A 134 -29.83 -0.05 -2.30
C VAL A 134 -29.74 0.56 -0.89
N ASP A 135 -30.23 -0.15 0.13
CA ASP A 135 -30.15 0.28 1.53
C ASP A 135 -28.72 0.30 2.08
N LYS A 136 -27.82 -0.48 1.48
CA LYS A 136 -26.38 -0.48 1.78
C LYS A 136 -25.59 0.49 0.89
N GLY A 137 -26.27 1.36 0.16
CA GLY A 137 -25.65 2.29 -0.78
C GLY A 137 -25.22 1.66 -2.11
N GLU A 138 -25.60 0.40 -2.39
CA GLU A 138 -25.21 -0.27 -3.64
C GLU A 138 -26.07 0.21 -4.81
N PHE A 139 -25.44 0.56 -5.93
CA PHE A 139 -26.10 0.96 -7.17
C PHE A 139 -25.28 0.58 -8.40
N THR A 140 -25.85 0.81 -9.59
CA THR A 140 -25.12 0.75 -10.85
C THR A 140 -25.05 2.12 -11.47
N CYS A 141 -23.88 2.48 -12.00
CA CYS A 141 -23.67 3.75 -12.70
C CYS A 141 -24.73 3.90 -13.82
N PRO A 142 -25.52 5.00 -13.86
CA PRO A 142 -26.57 5.18 -14.86
C PRO A 142 -26.09 5.08 -16.32
N LEU A 143 -24.82 5.43 -16.58
CA LEU A 143 -24.24 5.43 -17.91
C LEU A 143 -23.63 4.09 -18.30
N CYS A 144 -22.64 3.59 -17.55
CA CYS A 144 -21.90 2.38 -17.91
C CYS A 144 -22.39 1.09 -17.23
N ARG A 145 -23.34 1.21 -16.29
CA ARG A 145 -23.89 0.09 -15.51
C ARG A 145 -22.86 -0.70 -14.69
N GLN A 146 -21.66 -0.15 -14.47
CA GLN A 146 -20.70 -0.72 -13.53
C GLN A 146 -21.25 -0.60 -12.10
N PHE A 147 -20.96 -1.60 -11.29
CA PHE A 147 -21.37 -1.67 -9.90
C PHE A 147 -20.60 -0.64 -9.05
N ALA A 148 -21.29 0.04 -8.15
CA ALA A 148 -20.76 1.10 -7.30
C ALA A 148 -21.45 1.07 -5.93
N ASN A 149 -20.81 1.64 -4.92
CA ASN A 149 -21.35 1.73 -3.56
C ASN A 149 -21.05 3.06 -2.85
N SER A 150 -20.40 4.01 -3.52
CA SER A 150 -20.18 5.35 -3.00
C SER A 150 -19.90 6.33 -4.14
N VAL A 151 -19.80 7.61 -3.80
CA VAL A 151 -19.52 8.71 -4.74
C VAL A 151 -18.47 9.62 -4.12
N LEU A 152 -17.27 9.63 -4.69
CA LEU A 152 -16.12 10.38 -4.18
C LEU A 152 -16.18 11.85 -4.63
N PRO A 153 -16.33 12.84 -3.73
CA PRO A 153 -16.45 14.24 -4.11
C PRO A 153 -15.21 14.76 -4.85
N CYS A 154 -15.44 15.51 -5.92
CA CYS A 154 -14.41 16.26 -6.61
C CYS A 154 -14.19 17.58 -5.88
N TYR A 155 -12.97 17.80 -5.39
CA TYR A 155 -12.60 19.07 -4.77
C TYR A 155 -12.62 20.21 -5.81
N PRO A 156 -13.20 21.38 -5.50
CA PRO A 156 -13.14 22.55 -6.37
C PRO A 156 -11.68 22.98 -6.58
N GLY A 157 -11.22 23.06 -7.83
CA GLY A 157 -9.84 23.46 -8.13
C GLY A 157 -9.71 24.05 -9.53
N SER A 158 -8.90 25.10 -9.66
CA SER A 158 -8.61 25.73 -10.95
C SER A 158 -7.41 25.07 -11.64
N ASN A 159 -7.48 24.84 -12.96
CA ASN A 159 -6.31 24.38 -13.72
C ASN A 159 -5.18 25.44 -13.78
N MET A 160 -5.48 26.69 -13.39
CA MET A 160 -4.54 27.80 -13.44
C MET A 160 -3.65 27.87 -12.18
N GLU A 161 -4.17 27.45 -11.02
CA GLU A 161 -3.38 27.27 -9.81
C GLU A 161 -2.24 26.27 -10.04
N ASN A 162 -2.49 25.15 -10.73
CA ASN A 162 -1.44 24.18 -11.08
C ASN A 162 -0.23 24.84 -11.80
N ASN A 163 -0.45 25.86 -12.63
CA ASN A 163 0.63 26.56 -13.35
C ASN A 163 1.36 27.63 -12.51
N LEU A 164 0.69 28.24 -11.51
CA LEU A 164 1.31 29.20 -10.59
C LEU A 164 2.13 28.48 -9.49
N TRP A 165 1.67 27.31 -9.03
CA TRP A 165 2.32 26.47 -8.03
C TRP A 165 3.45 25.59 -8.59
N GLN A 166 3.63 25.56 -9.91
CA GLN A 166 4.73 24.90 -10.63
C GLN A 166 5.92 25.83 -10.95
N ARG A 167 5.86 27.13 -10.63
CA ARG A 167 7.01 28.02 -10.85
C ARG A 167 8.17 27.59 -9.94
N PRO A 168 9.37 27.32 -10.49
CA PRO A 168 10.54 26.97 -9.68
C PRO A 168 10.81 28.09 -8.67
N SER A 169 10.72 27.75 -7.38
CA SER A 169 11.14 28.66 -6.32
C SER A 169 12.65 28.57 -6.13
N ASN A 170 13.38 29.69 -6.17
CA ASN A 170 14.81 29.74 -5.85
C ASN A 170 15.10 29.61 -4.34
N LYS A 171 14.22 28.94 -3.58
CA LYS A 171 14.35 28.79 -2.13
C LYS A 171 15.36 27.70 -1.82
N SER A 172 16.13 27.90 -0.75
CA SER A 172 17.02 26.85 -0.26
C SER A 172 16.22 25.70 0.35
N LEU A 173 16.82 24.51 0.44
CA LEU A 173 16.20 23.37 1.14
C LEU A 173 15.83 23.73 2.59
N GLN A 174 16.67 24.51 3.26
CA GLN A 174 16.44 24.97 4.65
C GLN A 174 15.20 25.85 4.79
N ASP A 175 14.94 26.73 3.83
CA ASP A 175 13.75 27.58 3.84
C ASP A 175 12.49 26.74 3.62
N LEU A 176 12.55 25.76 2.72
CA LEU A 176 11.44 24.84 2.46
C LEU A 176 11.14 23.94 3.66
N ILE A 177 12.16 23.47 4.39
CA ILE A 177 12.00 22.67 5.61
C ILE A 177 11.20 23.44 6.67
N LYS A 178 11.55 24.71 6.89
CA LYS A 178 10.85 25.58 7.83
C LYS A 178 9.41 25.87 7.39
N GLU A 179 9.19 26.09 6.09
CA GLU A 179 7.83 26.26 5.56
C GLU A 179 6.97 25.00 5.77
N VAL A 180 7.52 23.81 5.53
CA VAL A 180 6.79 22.55 5.77
C VAL A 180 6.42 22.42 7.24
N GLU A 181 7.38 22.67 8.15
CA GLU A 181 7.16 22.62 9.59
C GLU A 181 6.07 23.62 10.04
N GLU A 182 6.14 24.87 9.57
CA GLU A 182 5.15 25.91 9.89
C GLU A 182 3.75 25.58 9.35
N LEU A 183 3.65 24.99 8.17
CA LEU A 183 2.38 24.64 7.55
C LEU A 183 1.72 23.43 8.22
N GLN A 184 2.51 22.47 8.69
CA GLN A 184 2.03 21.32 9.47
C GLN A 184 1.68 21.69 10.92
N GLY A 185 2.46 22.58 11.53
CA GLY A 185 2.27 23.08 12.90
C GLY A 185 1.06 24.00 13.10
N ARG A 186 0.29 24.29 12.04
CA ARG A 186 -0.98 25.03 12.10
C ARG A 186 -2.20 24.13 11.81
N PRO A 187 -2.56 23.15 12.67
CA PRO A 187 -3.84 22.46 12.56
C PRO A 187 -4.98 23.49 12.71
N GLY A 188 -5.66 23.83 11.62
CA GLY A 188 -6.87 24.68 11.63
C GLY A 188 -6.73 26.16 11.21
N ALA A 189 -5.57 26.67 10.80
CA ALA A 189 -5.40 28.11 10.46
C ALA A 189 -5.73 28.51 8.99
N PHE A 190 -6.21 27.57 8.17
CA PHE A 190 -6.49 27.79 6.74
C PHE A 190 -7.94 27.37 6.42
N PRO A 191 -8.59 27.97 5.40
CA PRO A 191 -10.05 28.01 5.29
C PRO A 191 -10.63 26.69 4.81
N VAL A 192 -10.58 25.68 5.66
CA VAL A 192 -11.65 24.70 5.75
C VAL A 192 -12.07 24.70 7.21
N SER A 193 -12.61 25.84 7.62
CA SER A 193 -13.46 25.93 8.78
C SER A 193 -14.58 24.89 8.61
N ILE A 194 -14.47 23.74 9.26
CA ILE A 194 -15.63 22.87 9.50
C ILE A 194 -16.69 23.60 10.36
N SER A 195 -16.37 24.81 10.89
CA SER A 195 -17.36 25.74 11.42
C SER A 195 -18.29 26.38 10.37
N SER A 196 -17.97 26.30 9.07
CA SER A 196 -18.93 26.55 7.99
C SER A 196 -19.32 25.21 7.37
N GLU A 197 -20.45 24.64 7.79
CA GLU A 197 -21.01 23.39 7.26
C GLU A 197 -21.38 23.53 5.77
N THR A 198 -20.44 23.32 4.85
CA THR A 198 -20.73 23.28 3.41
C THR A 198 -21.32 21.92 3.02
N ASN A 199 -21.98 21.84 1.86
CA ASN A 199 -22.45 20.54 1.37
C ASN A 199 -21.27 19.63 1.06
N LEU A 200 -20.18 20.17 0.49
CA LEU A 200 -18.96 19.41 0.22
C LEU A 200 -18.37 18.74 1.47
N SER A 201 -18.25 19.45 2.60
CA SER A 201 -17.67 18.86 3.83
C SER A 201 -18.51 17.70 4.37
N LYS A 202 -19.84 17.83 4.32
CA LYS A 202 -20.78 16.75 4.71
C LYS A 202 -20.63 15.51 3.83
N GLU A 203 -20.45 15.69 2.52
CA GLU A 203 -20.24 14.57 1.61
C GLU A 203 -18.86 13.92 1.80
N MET A 204 -17.82 14.71 2.08
CA MET A 204 -16.50 14.16 2.42
C MET A 204 -16.53 13.34 3.72
N GLU A 205 -17.31 13.75 4.73
CA GLU A 205 -17.53 12.95 5.94
C GLU A 205 -18.30 11.65 5.63
N SER A 206 -19.35 11.73 4.81
CA SER A 206 -20.12 10.56 4.38
C SER A 206 -19.23 9.53 3.67
N VAL A 207 -18.38 9.95 2.75
CA VAL A 207 -17.47 9.02 2.06
C VAL A 207 -16.43 8.42 2.99
N MET A 208 -15.89 9.18 3.94
CA MET A 208 -14.96 8.62 4.92
C MET A 208 -15.62 7.53 5.78
N LYS A 209 -16.90 7.71 6.11
CA LYS A 209 -17.72 6.67 6.77
C LYS A 209 -17.89 5.44 5.88
N ASP A 210 -18.15 5.61 4.59
CA ASP A 210 -18.26 4.49 3.64
C ASP A 210 -16.93 3.72 3.51
N ILE A 211 -15.80 4.44 3.42
CA ILE A 211 -14.44 3.86 3.40
C ILE A 211 -14.20 3.05 4.68
N LYS A 212 -14.49 3.61 5.86
CA LYS A 212 -14.38 2.90 7.14
C LYS A 212 -15.25 1.63 7.18
N ASN A 213 -16.47 1.69 6.64
CA ASN A 213 -17.40 0.56 6.65
C ASN A 213 -17.10 -0.53 5.60
N THR A 214 -16.21 -0.25 4.66
CA THR A 214 -15.84 -1.19 3.59
C THR A 214 -15.05 -2.39 4.13
N THR A 215 -14.26 -2.20 5.20
CA THR A 215 -13.45 -3.25 5.82
C THR A 215 -13.86 -3.57 7.25
N GLN A 216 -13.45 -4.74 7.73
CA GLN A 216 -13.77 -5.22 9.08
C GLN A 216 -12.99 -4.46 10.15
N LYS A 217 -13.55 -4.38 11.35
CA LYS A 217 -12.94 -3.65 12.49
C LYS A 217 -11.54 -4.19 12.85
N LYS A 218 -11.33 -5.50 12.77
CA LYS A 218 -10.04 -6.15 13.04
C LYS A 218 -8.89 -5.72 12.10
N TYR A 219 -9.21 -5.14 10.95
CA TYR A 219 -8.22 -4.64 9.99
C TYR A 219 -8.01 -3.12 10.12
N ARG A 220 -8.53 -2.51 11.20
CA ARG A 220 -8.43 -1.07 11.48
C ARG A 220 -7.95 -0.80 12.90
N ASP A 221 -8.31 -1.66 13.84
CA ASP A 221 -7.91 -1.53 15.24
C ASP A 221 -6.68 -2.38 15.57
N TYR A 222 -5.51 -1.74 15.61
CA TYR A 222 -4.23 -2.37 15.94
C TYR A 222 -3.63 -1.87 17.25
N SER A 223 -4.10 -0.73 17.77
CA SER A 223 -3.69 -0.23 19.07
C SER A 223 -4.17 -1.14 20.21
N LYS A 224 -3.53 -0.98 21.38
CA LYS A 224 -3.97 -1.63 22.63
C LYS A 224 -5.34 -1.12 23.11
N THR A 225 -5.83 0.00 22.57
CA THR A 225 -7.09 0.68 22.91
C THR A 225 -8.04 0.73 21.71
N PRO A 226 -8.93 -0.26 21.53
CA PRO A 226 -9.81 -0.33 20.36
C PRO A 226 -10.62 0.95 20.13
N GLY A 227 -10.62 1.46 18.90
CA GLY A 227 -11.27 2.72 18.54
C GLY A 227 -10.51 3.98 18.95
N SER A 228 -9.21 3.90 19.25
CA SER A 228 -8.39 5.09 19.51
C SER A 228 -8.26 6.00 18.28
N PRO A 229 -8.06 7.32 18.46
CA PRO A 229 -7.77 8.23 17.35
C PRO A 229 -6.54 7.81 16.53
N ASP A 230 -5.56 7.16 17.16
CA ASP A 230 -4.36 6.63 16.49
C ASP A 230 -4.70 5.56 15.44
N ASN A 231 -5.69 4.69 15.71
CA ASN A 231 -6.14 3.69 14.74
C ASN A 231 -6.81 4.34 13.53
N ASP A 232 -7.60 5.39 13.77
CA ASP A 232 -8.21 6.15 12.69
C ASP A 232 -7.13 6.87 11.85
N PHE A 233 -6.11 7.43 12.50
CA PHE A 233 -4.98 8.07 11.85
C PHE A 233 -4.19 7.08 10.96
N LEU A 234 -3.80 5.94 11.55
CA LEU A 234 -3.17 4.82 10.86
C LEU A 234 -4.01 4.33 9.67
N PHE A 235 -5.32 4.17 9.88
CA PHE A 235 -6.23 3.73 8.84
C PHE A 235 -6.26 4.69 7.65
N MET A 236 -6.30 6.00 7.86
CA MET A 236 -6.39 6.98 6.76
C MET A 236 -5.21 6.90 5.79
N TYR A 237 -3.97 7.00 6.28
CA TYR A 237 -2.83 6.92 5.36
C TYR A 237 -2.62 5.51 4.80
N SER A 238 -3.08 4.46 5.52
CA SER A 238 -3.09 3.10 4.97
C SER A 238 -4.00 2.95 3.74
N VAL A 239 -5.11 3.69 3.67
CA VAL A 239 -5.98 3.71 2.49
C VAL A 239 -5.24 4.33 1.30
N ALA A 240 -4.54 5.45 1.50
CA ALA A 240 -3.70 6.06 0.47
C ALA A 240 -2.62 5.07 -0.04
N ARG A 241 -1.90 4.44 0.90
CA ARG A 241 -0.85 3.45 0.59
C ARG A 241 -1.39 2.27 -0.20
N THR A 242 -2.49 1.69 0.27
CA THR A 242 -3.12 0.51 -0.34
C THR A 242 -3.43 0.77 -1.82
N ASN A 243 -3.97 1.94 -2.16
CA ASN A 243 -4.35 2.25 -3.54
C ASN A 243 -3.14 2.53 -4.43
N LEU A 244 -2.09 3.20 -3.92
CA LEU A 244 -0.85 3.42 -4.67
C LEU A 244 -0.10 2.10 -4.96
N GLU A 245 0.04 1.23 -3.97
CA GLU A 245 0.71 -0.06 -4.14
C GLU A 245 -0.09 -1.00 -5.06
N LEU A 246 -1.43 -1.01 -4.97
CA LEU A 246 -2.26 -1.79 -5.88
C LEU A 246 -2.16 -1.28 -7.32
N GLU A 247 -2.10 0.03 -7.54
CA GLU A 247 -1.86 0.56 -8.88
C GLU A 247 -0.50 0.12 -9.44
N LEU A 248 0.54 0.11 -8.61
CA LEU A 248 1.85 -0.42 -9.01
C LEU A 248 1.77 -1.90 -9.39
N ILE A 249 1.03 -2.71 -8.63
CA ILE A 249 0.79 -4.12 -8.97
C ILE A 249 0.02 -4.26 -10.29
N HIS A 250 -1.01 -3.44 -10.52
CA HIS A 250 -1.79 -3.45 -11.77
C HIS A 250 -0.95 -3.07 -12.98
N ARG A 251 0.13 -2.31 -12.77
CA ARG A 251 1.13 -1.95 -13.79
C ARG A 251 2.21 -3.01 -14.00
N GLY A 252 2.19 -4.11 -13.23
CA GLY A 252 3.16 -5.20 -13.33
C GLY A 252 4.35 -5.11 -12.39
N GLY A 253 4.32 -4.20 -11.40
CA GLY A 253 5.35 -4.09 -10.36
C GLY A 253 6.55 -3.21 -10.69
N ASN A 254 6.56 -2.54 -11.85
CA ASN A 254 7.53 -1.50 -12.23
C ASN A 254 6.83 -0.33 -12.94
N LEU A 255 7.53 0.80 -13.11
CA LEU A 255 7.03 1.94 -13.87
C LEU A 255 7.64 2.04 -15.29
N CYS A 256 8.69 1.27 -15.55
CA CYS A 256 9.43 1.20 -16.82
C CYS A 256 8.56 0.86 -18.04
N SER A 257 7.69 -0.14 -17.89
CA SER A 257 7.13 -0.86 -19.05
C SER A 257 5.91 -0.18 -19.68
N GLY A 258 5.58 1.07 -19.31
CA GLY A 258 4.40 1.78 -19.82
C GLY A 258 3.08 1.03 -19.58
N GLY A 259 3.09 0.07 -18.66
CA GLY A 259 2.05 -0.94 -18.46
C GLY A 259 0.81 -0.40 -17.77
N ALA A 260 0.30 0.77 -18.12
CA ALA A 260 -1.08 1.11 -17.80
C ALA A 260 -1.95 0.71 -19.01
N SER A 261 -2.51 -0.51 -18.92
CA SER A 261 -3.88 -0.73 -19.41
C SER A 261 -4.72 0.50 -19.01
N THR A 262 -5.57 1.00 -19.92
CA THR A 262 -6.63 2.04 -19.84
C THR A 262 -7.00 2.78 -18.51
N ALA A 263 -6.62 2.29 -17.33
CA ALA A 263 -6.71 2.86 -15.98
C ALA A 263 -6.04 4.23 -15.77
N GLY A 264 -4.94 4.55 -16.47
CA GLY A 264 -4.28 5.87 -16.32
C GLY A 264 -5.18 7.08 -16.67
N LYS A 265 -6.23 6.87 -17.49
CA LYS A 265 -7.21 7.93 -17.83
C LYS A 265 -8.39 8.04 -16.85
N ARG A 266 -8.44 7.18 -15.82
CA ARG A 266 -9.58 7.06 -14.88
C ARG A 266 -9.10 6.81 -13.45
N SER A 267 -8.07 7.55 -13.00
CA SER A 267 -7.68 7.53 -11.59
C SER A 267 -8.63 8.39 -10.75
N CYS A 268 -8.99 7.89 -9.56
CA CYS A 268 -9.68 8.67 -8.53
C CYS A 268 -8.77 9.02 -7.35
N LEU A 269 -7.46 8.74 -7.47
CA LEU A 269 -6.52 8.92 -6.36
C LEU A 269 -6.39 10.37 -5.95
N ASN A 270 -6.33 11.31 -6.90
CA ASN A 270 -6.25 12.72 -6.54
C ASN A 270 -7.43 13.15 -5.63
N GLN A 271 -8.67 12.81 -6.01
CA GLN A 271 -9.85 13.11 -5.20
C GLN A 271 -9.84 12.35 -3.86
N LEU A 272 -9.34 11.11 -3.84
CA LEU A 272 -9.20 10.33 -2.61
C LEU A 272 -8.23 11.01 -1.64
N PHE A 273 -7.09 11.50 -2.13
CA PHE A 273 -6.10 12.22 -1.33
C PHE A 273 -6.69 13.50 -0.72
N HIS A 274 -7.54 14.23 -1.43
CA HIS A 274 -8.23 15.40 -0.88
C HIS A 274 -9.14 15.01 0.30
N VAL A 275 -9.92 13.93 0.17
CA VAL A 275 -10.77 13.43 1.25
C VAL A 275 -9.91 12.99 2.45
N LEU A 276 -8.87 12.20 2.20
CA LEU A 276 -7.99 11.70 3.27
C LEU A 276 -7.23 12.84 3.97
N ALA A 277 -6.69 13.81 3.24
CA ALA A 277 -5.95 14.94 3.81
C ALA A 277 -6.86 15.84 4.67
N LEU A 278 -8.09 16.10 4.21
CA LEU A 278 -9.07 16.86 4.99
C LEU A 278 -9.37 16.19 6.34
N HIS A 279 -9.56 14.87 6.33
CA HIS A 279 -9.81 14.11 7.57
C HIS A 279 -8.56 13.97 8.43
N MET A 280 -7.37 13.74 7.86
CA MET A 280 -6.13 13.63 8.64
C MET A 280 -5.82 14.90 9.43
N ARG A 281 -6.11 16.07 8.87
CA ARG A 281 -5.89 17.36 9.55
C ARG A 281 -6.86 17.63 10.71
N LEU A 282 -7.92 16.82 10.87
CA LEU A 282 -8.78 16.86 12.06
C LEU A 282 -8.16 16.15 13.27
N TYR A 283 -7.22 15.25 13.02
CA TYR A 283 -6.51 14.56 14.08
C TYR A 283 -5.29 15.40 14.44
N SER A 284 -5.30 15.92 15.66
CA SER A 284 -4.11 16.53 16.24
C SER A 284 -3.09 15.41 16.47
N ILE A 285 -2.08 15.30 15.61
CA ILE A 285 -0.83 14.67 16.02
C ILE A 285 -0.29 15.58 17.10
N ASP A 286 -0.18 15.08 18.32
CA ASP A 286 0.48 15.83 19.38
C ASP A 286 1.89 16.21 18.87
N SER A 287 2.23 17.50 18.93
CA SER A 287 3.39 18.07 18.24
C SER A 287 4.70 17.39 18.64
N GLU A 288 4.73 16.78 19.82
CA GLU A 288 5.84 15.96 20.32
C GLU A 288 6.11 14.71 19.46
N PHE A 289 5.12 14.20 18.71
CA PHE A 289 5.25 13.01 17.86
C PHE A 289 5.33 13.31 16.36
N ASN A 290 5.44 14.57 15.93
CA ASN A 290 5.66 14.85 14.51
C ASN A 290 7.08 14.39 14.13
N PRO A 291 7.24 13.34 13.29
CA PRO A 291 8.57 12.84 12.95
C PRO A 291 9.39 13.84 12.13
N TRP A 292 8.79 14.91 11.60
CA TRP A 292 9.50 15.95 10.84
C TRP A 292 10.65 16.59 11.62
N GLY A 293 10.48 16.84 12.93
CA GLY A 293 11.54 17.39 13.78
C GLY A 293 12.77 16.47 13.82
N LYS A 294 12.56 15.17 14.10
CA LYS A 294 13.61 14.13 14.13
C LYS A 294 14.32 13.92 12.79
N LEU A 295 13.68 14.31 11.69
CA LEU A 295 14.23 14.18 10.35
C LEU A 295 15.04 15.42 9.93
N THR A 296 14.78 16.59 10.53
CA THR A 296 15.27 17.87 10.01
C THR A 296 16.04 18.72 11.01
N GLN A 297 16.00 18.37 12.30
CA GLN A 297 16.68 19.09 13.37
C GLN A 297 17.56 18.12 14.18
N LEU A 298 18.64 18.65 14.77
CA LEU A 298 19.41 17.92 15.77
C LEU A 298 18.71 18.09 17.12
N GLU A 299 18.20 17.00 17.68
CA GLU A 299 17.60 17.06 19.01
C GLU A 299 18.73 17.18 20.05
N GLU A 300 18.62 18.14 20.97
CA GLU A 300 19.50 18.15 22.13
C GLU A 300 19.27 16.86 22.91
N MET A 301 20.34 16.15 23.26
CA MET A 301 20.29 14.95 24.08
C MET A 301 19.92 15.32 25.52
N ASN A 302 18.71 15.83 25.72
CA ASN A 302 18.14 16.05 27.03
C ASN A 302 17.89 14.68 27.60
N SER A 303 18.77 14.29 28.51
CA SER A 303 18.53 13.25 29.48
C SER A 303 17.26 13.62 30.25
N GLN A 304 16.09 13.21 29.73
CA GLN A 304 14.88 13.14 30.51
C GLN A 304 15.13 12.09 31.61
N LEU A 305 15.73 12.57 32.68
CA LEU A 305 15.70 11.99 34.00
C LEU A 305 14.22 12.06 34.44
N GLY A 306 13.42 11.03 34.14
CA GLY A 306 12.00 11.07 34.48
C GLY A 306 11.22 9.82 34.09
N ASN A 307 11.02 8.94 35.09
CA ASN A 307 10.13 7.79 35.16
C ASN A 307 10.54 6.53 34.35
N GLU A 308 11.10 5.55 35.07
CA GLU A 308 11.43 4.19 34.62
C GLU A 308 10.23 3.34 34.14
N GLU A 309 9.03 3.91 34.00
CA GLU A 309 7.78 3.19 33.73
C GLU A 309 7.24 3.33 32.29
N GLN A 310 7.82 4.18 31.44
CA GLN A 310 7.32 4.36 30.06
C GLN A 310 8.24 3.68 29.02
N GLN A 311 7.64 2.89 28.13
CA GLN A 311 8.35 2.30 26.98
C GLN A 311 8.93 3.41 26.08
N PRO A 312 10.14 3.24 25.51
CA PRO A 312 10.73 4.22 24.62
C PRO A 312 9.93 4.38 23.31
N GLU A 313 10.14 5.50 22.62
CA GLU A 313 9.63 5.69 21.26
C GLU A 313 10.41 4.85 20.24
N VAL A 314 9.80 4.58 19.09
CA VAL A 314 10.42 3.84 18.00
C VAL A 314 11.51 4.70 17.35
N PRO A 315 12.79 4.24 17.33
CA PRO A 315 13.87 4.90 16.61
C PRO A 315 13.53 5.16 15.15
N ILE A 316 13.91 6.33 14.61
CA ILE A 316 13.49 6.76 13.26
C ILE A 316 13.97 5.80 12.15
N LEU A 317 15.11 5.12 12.34
CA LEU A 317 15.62 4.10 11.41
C LEU A 317 14.72 2.85 11.32
N TYR A 318 13.78 2.65 12.24
CA TYR A 318 12.77 1.60 12.15
C TYR A 318 11.46 2.04 11.48
N HIS A 319 11.28 3.32 11.18
CA HIS A 319 10.06 3.81 10.55
C HIS A 319 9.99 3.42 9.08
N ASP A 320 8.79 3.13 8.61
CA ASP A 320 8.51 2.93 7.19
C ASP A 320 8.45 4.30 6.47
N VAL A 321 9.39 4.51 5.55
CA VAL A 321 9.55 5.80 4.85
C VAL A 321 8.36 6.11 3.93
N THR A 322 7.67 5.09 3.41
CA THR A 322 6.48 5.28 2.58
C THR A 322 5.30 5.76 3.41
N SER A 323 5.13 5.22 4.63
CA SER A 323 4.17 5.73 5.61
C SER A 323 4.51 7.16 6.01
N LEU A 324 5.78 7.46 6.31
CA LEU A 324 6.21 8.83 6.60
C LEU A 324 5.89 9.78 5.46
N LEU A 325 6.16 9.40 4.20
CA LEU A 325 5.79 10.20 3.04
C LEU A 325 4.30 10.53 3.03
N LEU A 326 3.44 9.51 3.17
CA LEU A 326 1.99 9.72 3.13
C LEU A 326 1.49 10.56 4.30
N ILE A 327 2.04 10.35 5.51
CA ILE A 327 1.74 11.17 6.68
C ILE A 327 2.12 12.63 6.40
N GLN A 328 3.35 12.90 5.97
CA GLN A 328 3.82 14.25 5.71
C GLN A 328 2.97 14.95 4.64
N ILE A 329 2.65 14.24 3.54
CA ILE A 329 1.86 14.78 2.43
C ILE A 329 0.40 15.04 2.81
N LEU A 330 -0.25 14.13 3.53
CA LEU A 330 -1.65 14.26 3.92
C LEU A 330 -1.85 15.30 5.03
N MET A 331 -0.81 15.59 5.83
CA MET A 331 -0.81 16.66 6.82
C MET A 331 -0.56 18.06 6.22
N MET A 332 -0.06 18.15 4.99
CA MET A 332 0.12 19.43 4.31
C MET A 332 -1.23 20.05 3.90
N PRO A 333 -1.37 21.39 3.97
CA PRO A 333 -2.50 22.09 3.37
C PRO A 333 -2.62 21.81 1.88
N GLN A 334 -3.86 21.66 1.40
CA GLN A 334 -4.18 21.48 -0.02
C GLN A 334 -4.61 22.82 -0.63
N PRO A 335 -4.24 23.13 -1.89
CA PRO A 335 -3.39 22.32 -2.78
C PRO A 335 -1.92 22.32 -2.35
N LEU A 336 -1.29 21.14 -2.38
CA LEU A 336 0.13 20.99 -2.06
C LEU A 336 1.02 21.62 -3.15
N ARG A 337 2.05 22.38 -2.76
CA ARG A 337 3.06 22.89 -3.70
C ARG A 337 4.10 21.84 -4.08
N LYS A 338 4.55 21.86 -5.33
CA LYS A 338 5.57 20.94 -5.83
C LYS A 338 6.90 21.06 -5.08
N ASP A 339 7.35 22.28 -4.76
CA ASP A 339 8.60 22.47 -4.01
C ASP A 339 8.55 21.83 -2.61
N HIS A 340 7.40 21.91 -1.93
CA HIS A 340 7.19 21.28 -0.62
C HIS A 340 7.18 19.75 -0.74
N PHE A 341 6.53 19.21 -1.78
CA PHE A 341 6.59 17.79 -2.10
C PHE A 341 8.04 17.32 -2.31
N THR A 342 8.79 17.98 -3.20
CA THR A 342 10.20 17.63 -3.46
C THR A 342 11.07 17.78 -2.21
N CYS A 343 10.83 18.80 -1.37
CA CYS A 343 11.50 18.94 -0.07
C CYS A 343 11.28 17.72 0.83
N ILE A 344 10.02 17.30 1.01
CA ILE A 344 9.67 16.11 1.81
C ILE A 344 10.36 14.86 1.24
N VAL A 345 10.32 14.69 -0.08
CA VAL A 345 10.95 13.54 -0.75
C VAL A 345 12.47 13.50 -0.52
N LYS A 346 13.16 14.64 -0.62
CA LYS A 346 14.61 14.73 -0.37
C LYS A 346 14.99 14.34 1.07
N VAL A 347 14.27 14.88 2.06
CA VAL A 347 14.48 14.56 3.48
C VAL A 347 14.27 13.07 3.75
N LEU A 348 13.18 12.50 3.23
CA LEU A 348 12.85 11.10 3.41
C LEU A 348 13.79 10.16 2.64
N PHE A 349 14.30 10.57 1.48
CA PHE A 349 15.29 9.80 0.74
C PHE A 349 16.61 9.68 1.51
N ALA A 350 17.04 10.71 2.25
CA ALA A 350 18.22 10.63 3.12
C ALA A 350 18.05 9.60 4.25
N LEU A 351 16.87 9.53 4.87
CA LEU A 351 16.53 8.49 5.85
C LEU A 351 16.57 7.09 5.20
N LEU A 352 15.87 6.91 4.07
CA LEU A 352 15.78 5.63 3.36
C LEU A 352 17.17 5.11 2.94
N TYR A 353 18.01 6.01 2.42
CA TYR A 353 19.36 5.67 2.04
C TYR A 353 20.20 5.23 3.24
N THR A 354 20.00 5.88 4.40
CA THR A 354 20.68 5.50 5.64
C THR A 354 20.19 4.14 6.14
N GLN A 355 18.89 3.85 6.07
CA GLN A 355 18.34 2.51 6.33
C GLN A 355 18.96 1.45 5.41
N ALA A 356 19.15 1.76 4.13
CA ALA A 356 19.81 0.87 3.18
C ALA A 356 21.27 0.55 3.59
N LEU A 357 22.02 1.57 4.02
CA LEU A 357 23.39 1.42 4.51
C LEU A 357 23.46 0.58 5.79
N VAL A 358 22.53 0.80 6.73
CA VAL A 358 22.43 0.04 7.98
C VAL A 358 22.05 -1.41 7.70
N ALA A 359 21.07 -1.66 6.82
CA ALA A 359 20.69 -3.02 6.43
C ALA A 359 21.86 -3.75 5.72
N LEU A 360 22.61 -3.03 4.87
CA LEU A 360 23.82 -3.57 4.23
C LEU A 360 24.89 -3.92 5.27
N SER A 361 25.14 -3.04 6.26
CA SER A 361 26.16 -3.29 7.29
C SER A 361 25.84 -4.47 8.19
N VAL A 362 24.55 -4.75 8.44
CA VAL A 362 24.09 -5.95 9.16
C VAL A 362 24.28 -7.21 8.31
N LYS A 363 24.11 -7.14 6.99
CA LYS A 363 24.34 -8.26 6.05
C LYS A 363 25.82 -8.55 5.77
N CYS A 364 26.72 -7.59 6.03
CA CYS A 364 28.16 -7.80 5.91
C CYS A 364 28.70 -8.66 7.05
N ASN A 365 29.67 -9.53 6.74
CA ASN A 365 30.44 -10.25 7.76
C ASN A 365 31.44 -9.30 8.46
N GLU A 366 32.14 -9.80 9.48
CA GLU A 366 33.09 -8.99 10.26
C GLU A 366 34.28 -8.47 9.43
N GLU A 367 34.79 -9.28 8.50
CA GLU A 367 35.90 -8.92 7.62
C GLU A 367 35.51 -7.81 6.64
N ASP A 368 34.34 -7.94 6.01
CA ASP A 368 33.74 -6.94 5.13
C ASP A 368 33.56 -5.62 5.89
N ARG A 369 32.94 -5.65 7.08
CA ARG A 369 32.72 -4.45 7.90
C ARG A 369 34.05 -3.74 8.19
N SER A 370 35.08 -4.49 8.54
CA SER A 370 36.42 -3.94 8.81
C SER A 370 37.04 -3.30 7.55
N ALA A 371 36.97 -3.98 6.41
CA ALA A 371 37.50 -3.49 5.14
C ALA A 371 36.81 -2.17 4.69
N TRP A 372 35.48 -2.11 4.78
CA TRP A 372 34.71 -0.92 4.39
C TRP A 372 34.90 0.24 5.36
N LYS A 373 35.00 -0.04 6.67
CA LYS A 373 35.34 0.96 7.68
C LYS A 373 36.67 1.65 7.34
N HIS A 374 37.72 0.90 7.02
CA HIS A 374 39.00 1.47 6.61
C HIS A 374 38.94 2.22 5.27
N THR A 375 38.28 1.65 4.26
CA THR A 375 38.21 2.23 2.91
C THR A 375 37.51 3.59 2.89
N GLY A 376 36.40 3.75 3.62
CA GLY A 376 35.69 5.02 3.70
C GLY A 376 36.40 6.07 4.54
N ALA A 377 37.10 5.67 5.63
CA ALA A 377 37.86 6.59 6.48
C ALA A 377 38.95 7.34 5.69
N LEU A 378 39.60 6.67 4.74
CA LEU A 378 40.61 7.26 3.85
C LEU A 378 40.04 8.37 2.94
N LYS A 379 38.71 8.37 2.71
CA LYS A 379 38.02 9.29 1.80
C LYS A 379 37.17 10.34 2.53
N LYS A 380 37.19 10.38 3.86
CA LYS A 380 36.35 11.27 4.68
C LYS A 380 36.58 12.76 4.41
N ASN A 381 37.79 13.16 4.06
CA ASN A 381 38.16 14.57 3.84
C ASN A 381 37.96 15.06 2.39
N THR A 382 37.19 14.33 1.57
CA THR A 382 36.89 14.71 0.19
C THR A 382 35.70 15.67 0.13
N CYS A 383 35.61 16.52 -0.91
CA CYS A 383 34.53 17.52 -1.04
C CYS A 383 33.14 16.88 -1.13
N ASP A 384 33.03 15.64 -1.61
CA ASP A 384 31.78 14.91 -1.81
C ASP A 384 31.56 13.76 -0.79
N ALA A 385 32.17 13.88 0.40
CA ALA A 385 32.09 12.86 1.44
C ALA A 385 30.64 12.46 1.81
N GLU A 386 29.73 13.43 1.89
CA GLU A 386 28.32 13.23 2.23
C GLU A 386 27.48 12.65 1.07
N LYS A 387 28.06 12.56 -0.14
CA LYS A 387 27.46 11.95 -1.33
C LYS A 387 28.22 10.69 -1.77
N SER A 388 28.99 10.09 -0.86
CA SER A 388 29.77 8.90 -1.12
C SER A 388 29.30 7.75 -0.25
N TYR A 389 28.66 6.74 -0.86
CA TYR A 389 28.17 5.58 -0.14
C TYR A 389 29.28 4.86 0.66
N LYS A 390 30.53 4.89 0.19
CA LYS A 390 31.68 4.28 0.88
C LYS A 390 32.01 5.01 2.19
N VAL A 391 31.95 6.35 2.17
CA VAL A 391 32.23 7.17 3.36
C VAL A 391 31.08 7.04 4.35
N LEU A 392 29.84 7.13 3.87
CA LEU A 392 28.65 6.98 4.70
C LEU A 392 28.56 5.58 5.33
N LEU A 393 28.81 4.51 4.57
CA LEU A 393 28.83 3.13 5.09
C LEU A 393 29.91 2.95 6.16
N SER A 394 31.12 3.48 5.93
CA SER A 394 32.21 3.45 6.92
C SER A 394 31.80 4.15 8.22
N PHE A 395 31.10 5.29 8.10
CA PHE A 395 30.61 6.03 9.25
C PHE A 395 29.51 5.26 10.00
N VAL A 396 28.50 4.74 9.30
CA VAL A 396 27.43 3.89 9.88
C VAL A 396 28.01 2.68 10.61
N ILE A 397 28.98 1.97 10.02
CA ILE A 397 29.65 0.85 10.67
C ILE A 397 30.37 1.32 11.94
N SER A 398 31.04 2.47 11.89
CA SER A 398 31.75 3.03 13.03
C SER A 398 30.82 3.38 14.19
N GLU A 399 29.71 4.04 13.90
CA GLU A 399 28.71 4.43 14.90
C GLU A 399 27.99 3.21 15.51
N LEU A 400 27.53 2.27 14.69
CA LEU A 400 26.86 1.07 15.19
C LEU A 400 27.81 0.09 15.90
N SER A 401 29.11 0.13 15.60
CA SER A 401 30.12 -0.64 16.34
C SER A 401 30.35 -0.18 17.79
N LYS A 402 29.79 0.98 18.17
CA LYS A 402 29.80 1.45 19.57
C LYS A 402 28.79 0.70 20.45
N GLY A 403 27.72 0.17 19.84
CA GLY A 403 26.71 -0.63 20.53
C GLY A 403 26.89 -2.13 20.28
N LYS A 404 25.89 -2.92 20.71
CA LYS A 404 25.95 -4.39 20.61
C LYS A 404 25.35 -4.99 19.35
N LEU A 405 24.96 -4.17 18.38
CA LEU A 405 24.29 -4.63 17.16
C LEU A 405 25.10 -5.71 16.41
N TYR A 406 26.42 -5.64 16.38
CA TYR A 406 27.25 -6.60 15.65
C TYR A 406 27.76 -7.78 16.49
N HIS A 407 27.47 -7.84 17.79
CA HIS A 407 27.87 -8.99 18.60
C HIS A 407 26.95 -10.19 18.31
N GLU A 408 27.55 -11.36 18.12
CA GLU A 408 26.85 -12.63 18.00
C GLU A 408 26.91 -13.33 19.36
N GLU A 409 25.89 -13.13 20.20
CA GLU A 409 25.73 -13.94 21.40
C GLU A 409 24.87 -15.18 21.07
N GLY A 410 25.54 -16.30 20.86
CA GLY A 410 24.91 -17.62 20.79
C GLY A 410 24.41 -18.00 19.40
N ALA A 411 25.10 -18.96 18.79
CA ALA A 411 24.68 -19.63 17.56
C ALA A 411 23.30 -20.28 17.76
N GLN A 412 22.26 -19.61 17.26
CA GLN A 412 21.07 -20.28 16.79
C GLN A 412 20.96 -19.90 15.31
N GLU A 413 21.28 -20.88 14.47
CA GLU A 413 21.34 -20.77 13.00
C GLU A 413 20.07 -20.08 12.46
N CYS A 414 20.11 -18.76 12.33
CA CYS A 414 19.18 -18.05 11.47
C CYS A 414 19.59 -18.41 10.03
N ALA A 415 18.63 -18.88 9.24
CA ALA A 415 18.81 -19.55 7.96
C ALA A 415 20.00 -19.02 7.15
N MET A 416 20.88 -19.95 6.78
CA MET A 416 22.08 -19.79 5.97
C MET A 416 21.97 -18.72 4.87
N VAL A 417 22.41 -17.49 5.17
CA VAL A 417 22.85 -16.57 4.12
C VAL A 417 24.26 -17.01 3.76
N SER A 418 24.42 -17.64 2.59
CA SER A 418 25.75 -17.89 2.04
C SER A 418 26.56 -16.59 2.07
N PRO A 419 27.84 -16.58 2.47
CA PRO A 419 28.61 -15.36 2.55
C PRO A 419 28.67 -14.70 1.17
N ILE A 420 27.88 -13.65 0.97
CA ILE A 420 27.88 -12.87 -0.27
C ILE A 420 29.16 -12.05 -0.25
N ALA A 421 30.11 -12.38 -1.11
CA ALA A 421 31.25 -11.50 -1.34
C ALA A 421 30.75 -10.20 -1.99
N TRP A 422 30.80 -9.10 -1.24
CA TRP A 422 30.27 -7.81 -1.69
C TRP A 422 31.27 -7.07 -2.59
N SER A 423 30.96 -6.99 -3.88
CA SER A 423 31.68 -6.09 -4.80
C SER A 423 31.12 -4.66 -4.73
N SER A 424 31.88 -3.65 -5.21
CA SER A 424 31.37 -2.27 -5.29
C SER A 424 30.10 -2.17 -6.16
N GLU A 425 30.01 -2.95 -7.24
CA GLU A 425 28.84 -2.98 -8.13
C GLU A 425 27.63 -3.65 -7.47
N SER A 426 27.86 -4.77 -6.76
CA SER A 426 26.80 -5.48 -6.02
C SER A 426 26.22 -4.63 -4.88
N MET A 427 27.05 -3.84 -4.21
CA MET A 427 26.60 -2.89 -3.19
C MET A 427 25.75 -1.77 -3.76
N GLU A 428 26.22 -1.13 -4.83
CA GLU A 428 25.49 -0.06 -5.50
C GLU A 428 24.13 -0.57 -5.99
N LYS A 429 24.10 -1.75 -6.62
CA LYS A 429 22.87 -2.42 -7.02
C LYS A 429 21.94 -2.70 -5.84
N TYR A 430 22.47 -3.17 -4.72
CA TYR A 430 21.68 -3.40 -3.51
C TYR A 430 21.05 -2.10 -2.97
N LEU A 431 21.82 -1.00 -2.92
CA LEU A 431 21.33 0.29 -2.44
C LEU A 431 20.23 0.85 -3.35
N GLN A 432 20.40 0.74 -4.67
CA GLN A 432 19.37 1.10 -5.64
C GLN A 432 18.12 0.24 -5.48
N ASP A 433 18.29 -1.09 -5.40
CA ASP A 433 17.20 -2.05 -5.24
C ASP A 433 16.42 -1.85 -3.94
N PHE A 434 17.10 -1.45 -2.87
CA PHE A 434 16.49 -1.14 -1.58
C PHE A 434 15.60 0.11 -1.65
N CYS A 435 16.07 1.15 -2.35
CA CYS A 435 15.38 2.43 -2.41
C CYS A 435 14.30 2.50 -3.52
N LEU A 436 14.36 1.60 -4.51
CA LEU A 436 13.49 1.62 -5.69
C LEU A 436 11.98 1.53 -5.39
N PRO A 437 11.48 0.72 -4.43
CA PRO A 437 10.06 0.68 -4.10
C PRO A 437 9.51 2.05 -3.67
N PHE A 438 10.28 2.80 -2.87
CA PHE A 438 9.92 4.16 -2.47
C PHE A 438 9.83 5.07 -3.70
N LEU A 439 10.85 5.09 -4.55
CA LEU A 439 10.85 5.94 -5.76
C LEU A 439 9.64 5.66 -6.67
N ARG A 440 9.22 4.40 -6.81
CA ARG A 440 8.04 4.02 -7.60
C ARG A 440 6.75 4.59 -6.99
N ILE A 441 6.54 4.41 -5.69
CA ILE A 441 5.33 4.93 -5.01
C ILE A 441 5.33 6.46 -5.00
N THR A 442 6.46 7.10 -4.74
CA THR A 442 6.59 8.56 -4.78
C THR A 442 6.33 9.11 -6.19
N SER A 443 6.77 8.43 -7.24
CA SER A 443 6.52 8.86 -8.62
C SER A 443 5.04 8.72 -9.02
N LEU A 444 4.37 7.64 -8.57
CA LEU A 444 2.92 7.52 -8.71
C LEU A 444 2.19 8.64 -7.97
N LEU A 445 2.62 8.96 -6.75
CA LEU A 445 2.04 10.04 -5.98
C LEU A 445 2.23 11.40 -6.69
N GLN A 446 3.42 11.68 -7.22
CA GLN A 446 3.70 12.89 -8.01
C GLN A 446 2.77 12.97 -9.25
N HIS A 447 2.60 11.86 -9.97
CA HIS A 447 1.69 11.78 -11.11
C HIS A 447 0.25 12.16 -10.72
N HIS A 448 -0.28 11.61 -9.63
CA HIS A 448 -1.67 11.87 -9.23
C HIS A 448 -1.90 13.27 -8.64
N LEU A 449 -0.92 13.81 -7.90
CA LEU A 449 -1.05 15.13 -7.27
C LEU A 449 -0.83 16.28 -8.27
N PHE A 450 0.12 16.12 -9.21
CA PHE A 450 0.55 17.22 -10.09
C PHE A 450 0.21 17.01 -11.57
N GLY A 451 -0.32 15.85 -11.95
CA GLY A 451 -0.70 15.55 -13.34
C GLY A 451 0.48 15.35 -14.29
N GLU A 452 1.67 15.04 -13.77
CA GLU A 452 2.88 14.83 -14.58
C GLU A 452 2.91 13.42 -15.15
N ASP A 453 3.33 13.26 -16.41
CA ASP A 453 3.42 11.95 -17.03
C ASP A 453 4.44 11.05 -16.32
N LEU A 454 4.09 9.77 -16.17
CA LEU A 454 5.02 8.78 -15.64
C LEU A 454 6.11 8.49 -16.68
N PRO A 455 7.38 8.41 -16.26
CA PRO A 455 8.47 8.18 -17.18
C PRO A 455 8.45 6.76 -17.73
N SER A 456 8.72 6.61 -19.03
CA SER A 456 9.02 5.32 -19.66
C SER A 456 10.53 5.13 -19.74
N CYS A 457 11.05 4.03 -19.22
CA CYS A 457 12.48 3.71 -19.22
C CYS A 457 12.71 2.19 -19.24
N GLN A 458 13.94 1.75 -19.44
CA GLN A 458 14.32 0.34 -19.25
C GLN A 458 14.42 0.02 -17.75
N GLU A 459 14.31 -1.26 -17.37
CA GLU A 459 14.40 -1.68 -15.95
C GLU A 459 15.75 -1.30 -15.32
N GLU A 460 16.84 -1.33 -16.10
CA GLU A 460 18.18 -0.99 -15.63
C GLU A 460 18.37 0.51 -15.35
N GLU A 461 17.54 1.36 -15.95
CA GLU A 461 17.59 2.82 -15.82
C GLU A 461 16.52 3.35 -14.85
N GLU A 462 15.65 2.49 -14.34
CA GLU A 462 14.48 2.90 -13.53
C GLU A 462 14.89 3.80 -12.36
N PHE A 463 15.94 3.41 -11.65
CA PHE A 463 16.41 4.15 -10.48
C PHE A 463 16.78 5.60 -10.83
N SER A 464 17.64 5.78 -11.84
CA SER A 464 18.17 7.10 -12.20
C SER A 464 17.08 8.00 -12.80
N VAL A 465 16.19 7.42 -13.61
CA VAL A 465 15.07 8.14 -14.24
C VAL A 465 14.06 8.60 -13.19
N LEU A 466 13.63 7.71 -12.28
CA LEU A 466 12.70 8.09 -11.21
C LEU A 466 13.33 9.12 -10.26
N SER A 467 14.60 8.95 -9.90
CA SER A 467 15.31 9.91 -9.04
C SER A 467 15.38 11.31 -9.67
N SER A 468 15.61 11.38 -10.98
CA SER A 468 15.59 12.64 -11.73
C SER A 468 14.19 13.26 -11.77
N CYS A 469 13.15 12.47 -12.07
CA CYS A 469 11.76 12.93 -12.14
C CYS A 469 11.25 13.50 -10.81
N LEU A 470 11.71 12.93 -9.69
CA LEU A 470 11.36 13.36 -8.34
C LEU A 470 12.16 14.59 -7.85
N GLY A 471 13.10 15.10 -8.64
CA GLY A 471 13.92 16.25 -8.29
C GLY A 471 15.00 15.96 -7.25
N LEU A 472 15.43 14.70 -7.11
CA LEU A 472 16.58 14.33 -6.28
C LEU A 472 17.93 14.72 -6.93
N LEU A 473 17.93 14.88 -8.26
CA LEU A 473 19.08 15.30 -9.05
C LEU A 473 18.81 16.65 -9.75
N PRO A 474 19.84 17.49 -9.97
CA PRO A 474 19.74 18.63 -10.86
C PRO A 474 19.34 18.22 -12.29
N THR A 475 18.56 19.08 -12.97
CA THR A 475 17.91 18.86 -14.30
C THR A 475 18.87 18.52 -15.46
N PHE A 476 20.18 18.53 -15.25
CA PHE A 476 21.21 18.29 -16.27
C PHE A 476 22.28 17.27 -15.86
N TYR A 477 22.02 16.44 -14.84
CA TYR A 477 22.95 15.35 -14.50
C TYR A 477 22.95 14.30 -15.63
N GLN A 478 24.03 14.25 -16.40
CA GLN A 478 24.29 13.14 -17.32
C GLN A 478 24.40 11.86 -16.49
N THR A 479 23.57 10.87 -16.81
CA THR A 479 23.66 9.52 -16.26
C THR A 479 24.86 8.81 -16.87
N GLU A 480 26.07 9.21 -16.49
CA GLU A 480 27.25 8.42 -16.80
C GLU A 480 27.15 7.09 -16.03
N HIS A 481 27.29 5.97 -16.75
CA HIS A 481 27.37 4.66 -16.12
C HIS A 481 28.82 4.44 -15.61
N PRO A 482 28.99 3.94 -14.37
CA PRO A 482 27.97 3.51 -13.42
C PRO A 482 27.35 4.68 -12.63
N PHE A 483 26.02 4.69 -12.53
CA PHE A 483 25.28 5.67 -11.75
C PHE A 483 25.43 5.40 -10.24
N ILE A 484 25.75 6.44 -9.46
CA ILE A 484 25.96 6.36 -8.01
C ILE A 484 24.74 6.93 -7.29
N SER A 485 23.99 6.08 -6.59
CA SER A 485 22.75 6.45 -5.88
C SER A 485 22.94 7.49 -4.79
N ALA A 486 24.10 7.51 -4.10
CA ALA A 486 24.42 8.55 -3.11
C ALA A 486 24.46 9.99 -3.68
N SER A 487 24.55 10.16 -5.01
CA SER A 487 24.49 11.49 -5.64
C SER A 487 23.13 12.20 -5.45
N CYS A 488 22.08 11.42 -5.19
CA CYS A 488 20.71 11.88 -4.94
C CYS A 488 20.50 12.46 -3.52
N LEU A 489 21.51 12.37 -2.65
CA LEU A 489 21.41 12.85 -1.27
C LEU A 489 21.49 14.38 -1.20
N ASP A 490 20.56 14.94 -0.43
CA ASP A 490 20.49 16.36 -0.07
C ASP A 490 20.09 16.44 1.41
N TRP A 491 21.03 16.81 2.27
CA TRP A 491 20.89 16.63 3.71
C TRP A 491 20.25 17.85 4.40
N PRO A 492 19.27 17.65 5.30
CA PRO A 492 18.63 18.74 6.03
C PRO A 492 19.55 19.34 7.11
N VAL A 493 20.53 18.61 7.59
CA VAL A 493 21.58 19.02 8.53
C VAL A 493 22.86 18.28 8.16
N PRO A 494 24.05 18.58 8.72
CA PRO A 494 25.27 17.85 8.37
C PRO A 494 25.09 16.33 8.50
N ALA A 495 25.45 15.59 7.44
CA ALA A 495 25.07 14.17 7.29
C ALA A 495 25.57 13.30 8.45
N PHE A 496 26.81 13.54 8.88
CA PHE A 496 27.45 12.78 9.94
C PHE A 496 26.81 13.01 11.31
N ASP A 497 26.27 14.19 11.58
CA ASP A 497 25.67 14.50 12.87
C ASP A 497 24.32 13.80 13.02
N ILE A 498 23.47 13.87 11.99
CA ILE A 498 22.16 13.21 12.00
C ILE A 498 22.26 11.68 11.94
N ILE A 499 23.19 11.14 11.14
CA ILE A 499 23.44 9.69 11.13
C ILE A 499 23.93 9.22 12.51
N ALA A 500 24.79 9.98 13.19
CA ALA A 500 25.25 9.63 14.53
C ALA A 500 24.09 9.60 15.54
N GLN A 501 23.19 10.59 15.49
CA GLN A 501 21.99 10.62 16.32
C GLN A 501 21.11 9.38 16.08
N TRP A 502 20.77 9.11 14.83
CA TRP A 502 19.95 7.95 14.46
C TRP A 502 20.60 6.61 14.84
N CYS A 503 21.91 6.45 14.63
CA CYS A 503 22.64 5.26 15.08
C CYS A 503 22.69 5.13 16.62
N SER A 504 22.73 6.25 17.34
CA SER A 504 22.70 6.26 18.81
C SER A 504 21.37 5.71 19.36
N GLU A 505 20.23 6.06 18.74
CA GLU A 505 18.92 5.50 19.11
C GLU A 505 18.89 3.97 18.95
N ILE A 506 19.46 3.46 17.84
CA ILE A 506 19.57 2.02 17.59
C ILE A 506 20.50 1.35 18.59
N ASN A 507 21.65 1.95 18.88
CA ASN A 507 22.60 1.44 19.89
C ASN A 507 21.95 1.35 21.27
N SER A 508 21.15 2.35 21.66
CA SER A 508 20.43 2.37 22.94
C SER A 508 19.47 1.19 23.08
N PHE A 509 18.73 0.85 22.02
CA PHE A 509 17.84 -0.31 22.00
C PHE A 509 18.61 -1.64 21.96
N THR A 510 19.61 -1.75 21.09
CA THR A 510 20.35 -2.99 20.84
C THR A 510 21.29 -3.39 21.98
N GLU A 511 21.60 -2.48 22.90
CA GLU A 511 22.33 -2.78 24.14
C GLU A 511 21.67 -3.90 24.96
N ARG A 512 20.34 -4.00 24.90
CA ARG A 512 19.54 -5.04 25.57
C ARG A 512 18.88 -6.03 24.62
N HIS A 513 18.68 -5.64 23.37
CA HIS A 513 17.83 -6.37 22.41
C HIS A 513 18.48 -6.47 21.02
N ALA A 514 19.72 -6.94 20.94
CA ALA A 514 20.50 -6.98 19.69
C ALA A 514 19.81 -7.77 18.56
N GLU A 515 19.32 -8.98 18.84
CA GLU A 515 18.67 -9.84 17.83
C GLU A 515 17.36 -9.24 17.31
N GLN A 516 16.53 -8.68 18.19
CA GLN A 516 15.30 -8.01 17.78
C GLN A 516 15.60 -6.73 17.01
N GLY A 517 16.67 -6.01 17.38
CA GLY A 517 17.13 -4.84 16.63
C GLY A 517 17.57 -5.20 15.21
N LYS A 518 18.37 -6.27 15.04
CA LYS A 518 18.74 -6.79 13.71
C LYS A 518 17.50 -7.13 12.88
N ALA A 519 16.54 -7.86 13.46
CA ALA A 519 15.31 -8.24 12.78
C ALA A 519 14.48 -7.02 12.32
N LEU A 520 14.46 -5.93 13.08
CA LEU A 520 13.76 -4.69 12.70
C LEU A 520 14.50 -3.86 11.64
N LEU A 521 15.83 -4.01 11.49
CA LEU A 521 16.64 -3.33 10.46
C LEU A 521 16.60 -4.04 9.10
N ILE A 522 16.45 -5.36 9.10
CA ILE A 522 16.37 -6.13 7.86
C ILE A 522 14.97 -5.99 7.27
N GLN A 523 14.86 -5.22 6.19
CA GLN A 523 13.63 -5.07 5.42
C GLN A 523 13.75 -5.82 4.10
N GLU A 524 12.70 -6.57 3.74
CA GLU A 524 12.58 -7.19 2.42
C GLU A 524 12.19 -6.10 1.41
N SER A 525 13.09 -5.82 0.46
CA SER A 525 12.91 -4.76 -0.52
C SER A 525 12.18 -5.21 -1.80
N ARG A 526 12.01 -6.52 -1.99
CA ARG A 526 11.51 -7.09 -3.25
C ARG A 526 10.41 -8.11 -3.04
N TRP A 527 9.18 -7.63 -3.16
CA TRP A 527 7.99 -8.48 -3.22
C TRP A 527 7.69 -8.90 -4.65
N LYS A 528 7.45 -10.19 -4.87
CA LYS A 528 6.85 -10.72 -6.09
C LYS A 528 5.35 -10.45 -6.11
N LEU A 529 4.82 -10.31 -7.33
CA LEU A 529 3.40 -10.10 -7.55
C LEU A 529 2.57 -11.23 -6.90
N PRO A 530 1.35 -10.92 -6.44
CA PRO A 530 0.48 -11.92 -5.85
C PRO A 530 0.04 -12.92 -6.91
N HIS A 531 0.06 -14.21 -6.56
CA HIS A 531 -0.37 -15.30 -7.44
C HIS A 531 -1.30 -16.26 -6.68
N LEU A 532 -2.26 -16.83 -7.41
CA LEU A 532 -3.03 -17.97 -6.92
C LEU A 532 -2.12 -19.21 -6.90
N LEU A 533 -2.47 -20.19 -6.07
CA LEU A 533 -1.69 -21.43 -5.95
C LEU A 533 -1.57 -22.14 -7.29
N GLN A 534 -0.40 -22.67 -7.61
CA GLN A 534 -0.22 -23.44 -8.83
C GLN A 534 -1.00 -24.76 -8.73
N LEU A 535 -1.86 -24.99 -9.72
CA LEU A 535 -2.70 -26.18 -9.77
C LEU A 535 -2.05 -27.30 -10.61
N PRO A 536 -2.23 -28.59 -10.24
CA PRO A 536 -1.78 -29.74 -11.05
C PRO A 536 -2.35 -29.72 -12.47
N GLU A 537 -1.59 -30.24 -13.43
CA GLU A 537 -2.03 -30.28 -14.84
C GLU A 537 -3.28 -31.14 -15.04
N ASN A 538 -3.36 -32.29 -14.36
CA ASN A 538 -4.49 -33.22 -14.44
C ASN A 538 -5.42 -33.03 -13.24
N TYR A 539 -6.70 -32.78 -13.51
CA TYR A 539 -7.70 -32.60 -12.45
C TYR A 539 -7.86 -33.83 -11.54
N ASN A 540 -7.64 -35.04 -12.07
CA ASN A 540 -7.77 -36.27 -11.30
C ASN A 540 -6.86 -36.29 -10.07
N THR A 541 -5.71 -35.61 -10.10
CA THR A 541 -4.81 -35.49 -8.95
C THR A 541 -5.51 -34.78 -7.78
N ILE A 542 -6.16 -33.64 -8.04
CA ILE A 542 -6.94 -32.90 -7.04
C ILE A 542 -8.12 -33.76 -6.57
N PHE A 543 -8.86 -34.36 -7.50
CA PHE A 543 -10.05 -35.14 -7.18
C PHE A 543 -9.73 -36.33 -6.27
N GLN A 544 -8.69 -37.11 -6.60
CA GLN A 544 -8.29 -38.28 -5.81
C GLN A 544 -7.88 -37.92 -4.38
N TYR A 545 -7.16 -36.80 -4.22
CA TYR A 545 -6.70 -36.35 -2.91
C TYR A 545 -7.83 -35.75 -2.06
N TYR A 546 -8.63 -34.83 -2.61
CA TYR A 546 -9.60 -34.07 -1.82
C TYR A 546 -11.01 -34.66 -1.74
N HIS A 547 -11.48 -35.46 -2.71
CA HIS A 547 -12.89 -35.90 -2.79
C HIS A 547 -13.34 -36.72 -1.56
N ARG A 548 -12.43 -37.47 -0.94
CA ARG A 548 -12.69 -38.28 0.27
C ARG A 548 -11.97 -37.76 1.52
N LYS A 549 -11.33 -36.60 1.43
CA LYS A 549 -10.62 -36.01 2.57
C LYS A 549 -11.61 -35.60 3.64
N THR A 550 -11.28 -35.88 4.89
CA THR A 550 -12.10 -35.49 6.04
C THR A 550 -11.86 -34.04 6.40
N CYS A 551 -12.92 -33.31 6.74
CA CYS A 551 -12.82 -31.95 7.24
C CYS A 551 -12.13 -31.95 8.61
N SER A 552 -11.16 -31.06 8.81
CA SER A 552 -10.45 -30.90 10.08
C SER A 552 -11.35 -30.39 11.21
N VAL A 553 -12.44 -29.69 10.89
CA VAL A 553 -13.37 -29.10 11.86
C VAL A 553 -14.45 -30.11 12.30
N CYS A 554 -15.21 -30.67 11.35
CA CYS A 554 -16.35 -31.55 11.68
C CYS A 554 -16.03 -33.04 11.61
N THR A 555 -14.79 -33.41 11.24
CA THR A 555 -14.26 -34.78 11.10
C THR A 555 -15.02 -35.69 10.13
N LYS A 556 -15.93 -35.13 9.32
CA LYS A 556 -16.70 -35.83 8.28
C LYS A 556 -16.19 -35.47 6.89
N VAL A 557 -16.45 -36.36 5.92
CA VAL A 557 -16.24 -36.04 4.50
C VAL A 557 -17.31 -35.03 4.06
N PRO A 558 -16.92 -33.84 3.58
CA PRO A 558 -17.89 -32.84 3.13
C PRO A 558 -18.70 -33.32 1.94
N LYS A 559 -19.99 -32.94 1.86
CA LYS A 559 -20.80 -33.17 0.65
C LYS A 559 -20.33 -32.30 -0.51
N ASP A 560 -20.01 -31.05 -0.20
CA ASP A 560 -19.51 -30.04 -1.11
C ASP A 560 -18.09 -29.62 -0.66
N PRO A 561 -17.08 -30.46 -0.90
CA PRO A 561 -15.69 -30.15 -0.60
C PRO A 561 -15.18 -29.03 -1.51
N ALA A 562 -14.60 -27.99 -0.90
CA ALA A 562 -14.07 -26.85 -1.62
C ALA A 562 -12.67 -26.48 -1.11
N VAL A 563 -11.82 -25.97 -1.99
CA VAL A 563 -10.43 -25.58 -1.68
C VAL A 563 -10.23 -24.12 -2.05
N CYS A 564 -9.70 -23.31 -1.12
CA CYS A 564 -9.35 -21.91 -1.37
C CYS A 564 -8.12 -21.83 -2.28
N LEU A 565 -8.23 -21.13 -3.41
CA LEU A 565 -7.13 -20.99 -4.38
C LEU A 565 -6.05 -19.99 -3.95
N VAL A 566 -6.31 -19.20 -2.90
CA VAL A 566 -5.35 -18.23 -2.35
C VAL A 566 -4.40 -18.91 -1.34
N CYS A 567 -4.95 -19.70 -0.41
CA CYS A 567 -4.19 -20.26 0.72
C CYS A 567 -4.23 -21.79 0.84
N GLY A 568 -5.04 -22.49 0.04
CA GLY A 568 -5.10 -23.96 0.01
C GLY A 568 -5.97 -24.58 1.11
N THR A 569 -6.64 -23.77 1.94
CA THR A 569 -7.53 -24.29 2.99
C THR A 569 -8.70 -25.07 2.39
N PHE A 570 -8.91 -26.29 2.89
CA PHE A 570 -10.04 -27.17 2.57
C PHE A 570 -11.24 -26.90 3.48
N VAL A 571 -12.40 -26.60 2.90
CA VAL A 571 -13.60 -26.16 3.63
C VAL A 571 -14.86 -26.93 3.23
N CYS A 572 -15.82 -27.05 4.15
CA CYS A 572 -17.19 -27.46 3.87
C CYS A 572 -17.99 -26.30 3.28
N LEU A 573 -18.23 -26.29 1.97
CA LEU A 573 -18.86 -25.14 1.31
C LEU A 573 -20.28 -24.84 1.84
N LYS A 574 -21.18 -25.83 1.77
CA LYS A 574 -22.62 -25.68 2.11
C LYS A 574 -23.05 -26.42 3.38
N GLY A 575 -22.10 -27.02 4.08
CA GLY A 575 -22.38 -27.85 5.25
C GLY A 575 -22.84 -27.03 6.46
N LEU A 576 -23.93 -27.46 7.12
CA LEU A 576 -24.31 -26.92 8.44
C LEU A 576 -23.31 -27.31 9.55
N CYS A 577 -22.46 -28.31 9.31
CA CYS A 577 -21.56 -28.92 10.29
C CYS A 577 -20.43 -28.02 10.78
N CYS A 578 -20.03 -27.01 9.99
CA CYS A 578 -18.93 -26.10 10.32
C CYS A 578 -19.42 -24.65 10.44
N LYS A 579 -20.73 -24.46 10.65
CA LYS A 579 -21.34 -23.13 10.75
C LYS A 579 -20.93 -22.48 12.08
N GLN A 580 -20.35 -21.29 12.03
CA GLN A 580 -19.94 -20.52 13.20
C GLN A 580 -20.59 -19.14 13.17
N GLN A 581 -21.16 -18.70 14.29
CA GLN A 581 -21.80 -17.37 14.41
C GLN A 581 -22.79 -17.05 13.26
N SER A 582 -23.53 -18.06 12.80
CA SER A 582 -24.44 -17.99 11.65
C SER A 582 -23.82 -17.91 10.25
N TYR A 583 -22.49 -17.95 10.12
CA TYR A 583 -21.76 -18.03 8.85
C TYR A 583 -21.34 -19.45 8.53
N CYS A 584 -21.54 -19.89 7.29
CA CYS A 584 -20.92 -21.13 6.80
C CYS A 584 -19.40 -20.96 6.67
N GLU A 585 -18.69 -22.08 6.72
CA GLU A 585 -17.22 -22.11 6.81
C GLU A 585 -16.54 -21.35 5.67
N CYS A 586 -17.02 -21.48 4.43
CA CYS A 586 -16.45 -20.79 3.27
C CYS A 586 -16.66 -19.26 3.30
N VAL A 587 -17.80 -18.78 3.79
CA VAL A 587 -18.07 -17.34 3.93
C VAL A 587 -17.17 -16.77 5.02
N LEU A 588 -17.08 -17.44 6.16
CA LEU A 588 -16.17 -17.05 7.25
C LEU A 588 -14.71 -17.07 6.78
N HIS A 589 -14.32 -18.09 6.02
CA HIS A 589 -12.97 -18.17 5.44
C HIS A 589 -12.70 -17.00 4.47
N SER A 590 -13.66 -16.66 3.60
CA SER A 590 -13.51 -15.52 2.68
C SER A 590 -13.31 -14.19 3.43
N GLN A 591 -13.99 -14.02 4.56
CA GLN A 591 -13.86 -12.86 5.45
C GLN A 591 -12.48 -12.78 6.13
N ASN A 592 -11.84 -13.93 6.38
CA ASN A 592 -10.58 -14.00 7.11
C ASN A 592 -9.35 -14.02 6.20
N CYS A 593 -9.36 -14.81 5.12
CA CYS A 593 -8.24 -14.95 4.19
C CYS A 593 -8.25 -13.86 3.10
N GLY A 594 -9.43 -13.44 2.69
CA GLY A 594 -9.64 -12.64 1.49
C GLY A 594 -10.19 -11.23 1.72
N ALA A 595 -10.25 -10.78 2.97
CA ALA A 595 -10.96 -9.57 3.38
C ALA A 595 -12.43 -9.51 2.90
N GLY A 596 -13.08 -10.66 2.72
CA GLY A 596 -14.43 -10.78 2.17
C GLY A 596 -14.49 -11.24 0.71
N THR A 597 -13.36 -11.51 0.06
CA THR A 597 -13.27 -12.13 -1.28
C THR A 597 -12.73 -13.55 -1.19
N GLY A 598 -13.51 -14.57 -1.55
CA GLY A 598 -13.08 -15.96 -1.56
C GLY A 598 -13.12 -16.56 -2.96
N ILE A 599 -12.06 -17.29 -3.35
CA ILE A 599 -11.97 -17.98 -4.63
C ILE A 599 -11.82 -19.46 -4.34
N PHE A 600 -12.87 -20.24 -4.56
CA PHE A 600 -12.89 -21.65 -4.20
C PHE A 600 -13.08 -22.57 -5.40
N LEU A 601 -12.29 -23.63 -5.47
CA LEU A 601 -12.49 -24.74 -6.40
C LEU A 601 -13.40 -25.80 -5.75
N LEU A 602 -14.54 -26.08 -6.37
CA LEU A 602 -15.45 -27.15 -5.96
C LEU A 602 -14.95 -28.50 -6.49
N VAL A 603 -14.46 -29.35 -5.59
CA VAL A 603 -13.77 -30.60 -5.95
C VAL A 603 -14.69 -31.59 -6.67
N ASN A 604 -15.97 -31.61 -6.33
CA ASN A 604 -16.93 -32.54 -6.96
C ASN A 604 -17.51 -32.03 -8.28
N ALA A 605 -17.25 -30.76 -8.63
CA ALA A 605 -17.84 -30.15 -9.82
C ALA A 605 -16.82 -29.58 -10.80
N SER A 606 -15.55 -29.44 -10.40
CA SER A 606 -14.51 -28.73 -11.15
C SER A 606 -14.90 -27.28 -11.48
N VAL A 607 -15.78 -26.67 -10.68
CA VAL A 607 -16.26 -25.29 -10.90
C VAL A 607 -15.67 -24.38 -9.84
N ILE A 608 -15.30 -23.17 -10.24
CA ILE A 608 -14.87 -22.10 -9.35
C ILE A 608 -16.08 -21.28 -8.90
N ILE A 609 -16.18 -21.07 -7.60
CA ILE A 609 -17.13 -20.17 -6.96
C ILE A 609 -16.37 -18.98 -6.37
N ILE A 610 -16.87 -17.78 -6.66
CA ILE A 610 -16.36 -16.53 -6.11
C ILE A 610 -17.35 -16.05 -5.05
N ILE A 611 -16.88 -15.80 -3.84
CA ILE A 611 -17.62 -15.13 -2.77
C ILE A 611 -17.08 -13.71 -2.67
N ARG A 612 -17.97 -12.72 -2.59
CA ARG A 612 -17.60 -11.31 -2.40
C ARG A 612 -18.62 -10.59 -1.52
N GLY A 613 -18.20 -10.18 -0.33
CA GLY A 613 -19.07 -9.51 0.64
C GLY A 613 -20.27 -10.38 1.02
N HIS A 614 -21.47 -10.02 0.57
CA HIS A 614 -22.72 -10.77 0.80
C HIS A 614 -23.22 -11.53 -0.44
N ARG A 615 -22.42 -11.56 -1.51
CA ARG A 615 -22.79 -12.11 -2.81
C ARG A 615 -21.85 -13.23 -3.21
N PHE A 616 -22.32 -14.12 -4.08
CA PHE A 616 -21.50 -15.13 -4.72
C PHE A 616 -21.84 -15.25 -6.20
N CYS A 617 -20.89 -15.76 -7.00
CA CYS A 617 -21.16 -16.15 -8.38
C CYS A 617 -20.36 -17.41 -8.75
N LEU A 618 -20.89 -18.16 -9.72
CA LEU A 618 -20.14 -19.24 -10.37
C LEU A 618 -19.33 -18.64 -11.51
N TRP A 619 -18.01 -18.78 -11.45
CA TRP A 619 -17.09 -18.26 -12.45
C TRP A 619 -16.99 -19.18 -13.67
N GLY A 620 -17.01 -20.50 -13.44
CA GLY A 620 -16.81 -21.53 -14.47
C GLY A 620 -15.69 -22.49 -14.08
N SER A 621 -15.25 -23.34 -15.01
CA SER A 621 -14.12 -24.25 -14.78
C SER A 621 -12.83 -23.72 -15.39
N VAL A 622 -11.70 -23.94 -14.69
CA VAL A 622 -10.36 -23.74 -15.25
C VAL A 622 -9.80 -25.03 -15.86
N TYR A 623 -10.51 -26.16 -15.69
CA TYR A 623 -10.15 -27.46 -16.21
C TYR A 623 -11.07 -27.84 -17.37
N LEU A 624 -10.49 -28.16 -18.52
CA LEU A 624 -11.23 -28.46 -19.74
C LEU A 624 -10.86 -29.84 -20.27
N ASP A 625 -11.78 -30.47 -21.00
CA ASP A 625 -11.48 -31.71 -21.71
C ASP A 625 -10.60 -31.44 -22.95
N ALA A 626 -10.23 -32.51 -23.67
CA ALA A 626 -9.41 -32.43 -24.88
C ALA A 626 -10.02 -31.59 -26.02
N HIS A 627 -11.32 -31.26 -25.95
CA HIS A 627 -12.02 -30.43 -26.92
C HIS A 627 -12.23 -28.98 -26.41
N GLY A 628 -11.73 -28.65 -25.22
CA GLY A 628 -11.89 -27.32 -24.63
C GLY A 628 -13.24 -27.11 -23.95
N GLU A 629 -13.98 -28.17 -23.64
CA GLU A 629 -15.29 -28.10 -22.99
C GLU A 629 -15.20 -28.29 -21.47
N GLU A 630 -16.09 -27.62 -20.73
CA GLU A 630 -16.28 -27.86 -19.29
C GLU A 630 -17.01 -29.20 -19.07
N ASP A 631 -16.66 -29.91 -18.00
CA ASP A 631 -17.43 -31.06 -17.49
C ASP A 631 -18.02 -30.72 -16.11
N ARG A 632 -19.11 -29.93 -16.12
CA ARG A 632 -19.77 -29.48 -14.89
C ARG A 632 -20.34 -30.66 -14.12
N ASP A 633 -20.15 -30.63 -12.79
CA ASP A 633 -20.52 -31.72 -11.88
C ASP A 633 -19.88 -33.07 -12.23
N LEU A 634 -18.82 -33.08 -13.08
CA LEU A 634 -18.10 -34.27 -13.54
C LEU A 634 -19.00 -35.36 -14.13
N ARG A 635 -20.13 -34.96 -14.77
CA ARG A 635 -21.15 -35.89 -15.25
C ARG A 635 -20.69 -36.74 -16.43
N ARG A 636 -19.80 -36.21 -17.28
CA ARG A 636 -19.29 -36.92 -18.47
C ARG A 636 -18.14 -37.85 -18.10
N GLY A 637 -17.43 -37.58 -17.01
CA GLY A 637 -16.29 -38.37 -16.53
C GLY A 637 -15.09 -38.31 -17.47
N LYS A 638 -14.97 -37.24 -18.27
CA LYS A 638 -13.85 -37.08 -19.20
C LYS A 638 -12.59 -36.60 -18.45
N PRO A 639 -11.38 -37.00 -18.89
CA PRO A 639 -10.15 -36.40 -18.38
C PRO A 639 -10.14 -34.89 -18.60
N LEU A 640 -9.80 -34.12 -17.56
CA LEU A 640 -9.73 -32.66 -17.60
C LEU A 640 -8.33 -32.16 -17.30
N TYR A 641 -7.92 -31.13 -18.02
CA TYR A 641 -6.60 -30.51 -17.95
C TYR A 641 -6.70 -29.00 -17.73
N ILE A 642 -5.73 -28.44 -16.99
CA ILE A 642 -5.72 -27.01 -16.68
C ILE A 642 -5.56 -26.17 -17.96
N CYS A 643 -6.46 -25.20 -18.16
CA CYS A 643 -6.32 -24.17 -19.18
C CYS A 643 -5.57 -22.98 -18.57
N LYS A 644 -4.30 -22.83 -18.94
CA LYS A 644 -3.41 -21.78 -18.40
C LYS A 644 -3.93 -20.37 -18.70
N GLU A 645 -4.58 -20.18 -19.84
CA GLU A 645 -5.18 -18.90 -20.25
C GLU A 645 -6.35 -18.54 -19.32
N ARG A 646 -7.28 -19.47 -19.08
CA ARG A 646 -8.39 -19.25 -18.14
C ARG A 646 -7.90 -18.99 -16.73
N TYR A 647 -6.88 -19.72 -16.28
CA TYR A 647 -6.30 -19.53 -14.95
C TYR A 647 -5.68 -18.14 -14.80
N LYS A 648 -4.93 -17.67 -15.80
CA LYS A 648 -4.41 -16.29 -15.85
C LYS A 648 -5.52 -15.25 -15.81
N VAL A 649 -6.62 -15.44 -16.54
CA VAL A 649 -7.76 -14.51 -16.49
C VAL A 649 -8.37 -14.45 -15.09
N LEU A 650 -8.58 -15.60 -14.44
CA LEU A 650 -9.08 -15.64 -13.06
C LEU A 650 -8.16 -14.87 -12.10
N GLU A 651 -6.86 -15.13 -12.17
CA GLU A 651 -5.86 -14.46 -11.33
C GLU A 651 -5.85 -12.96 -11.58
N GLN A 652 -5.87 -12.52 -12.85
CA GLN A 652 -5.92 -11.09 -13.19
C GLN A 652 -7.21 -10.42 -12.68
N GLN A 653 -8.36 -11.10 -12.70
CA GLN A 653 -9.60 -10.56 -12.15
C GLN A 653 -9.55 -10.38 -10.64
N TRP A 654 -8.86 -11.28 -9.95
CA TRP A 654 -8.61 -11.16 -8.51
C TRP A 654 -7.69 -9.99 -8.19
N ILE A 655 -6.53 -9.92 -8.87
CA ILE A 655 -5.52 -8.88 -8.66
C ILE A 655 -6.08 -7.48 -8.96
N SER A 656 -6.88 -7.35 -10.03
CA SER A 656 -7.48 -6.07 -10.46
C SER A 656 -8.83 -5.74 -9.82
N HIS A 657 -9.33 -6.60 -8.92
CA HIS A 657 -10.62 -6.46 -8.23
C HIS A 657 -11.85 -6.42 -9.16
N THR A 658 -11.73 -6.90 -10.41
CA THR A 658 -12.72 -6.71 -11.49
C THR A 658 -13.83 -7.77 -11.56
N PHE A 659 -13.95 -8.65 -10.56
CA PHE A 659 -14.99 -9.69 -10.58
C PHE A 659 -16.41 -9.14 -10.81
N ASP A 660 -16.77 -8.02 -10.18
CA ASP A 660 -18.10 -7.41 -10.35
C ASP A 660 -18.31 -6.73 -11.70
N HIS A 661 -17.23 -6.37 -12.39
CA HIS A 661 -17.31 -5.75 -13.72
C HIS A 661 -17.54 -6.79 -14.81
N ILE A 662 -17.00 -8.00 -14.62
CA ILE A 662 -17.00 -9.05 -15.64
C ILE A 662 -18.13 -10.06 -15.39
N ASN A 663 -18.37 -10.45 -14.14
CA ASN A 663 -19.39 -11.43 -13.80
C ASN A 663 -20.73 -10.73 -13.58
N LYS A 664 -21.75 -11.13 -14.35
CA LYS A 664 -23.09 -10.51 -14.31
C LYS A 664 -24.11 -11.26 -13.45
N ARG A 665 -23.78 -12.47 -12.99
CA ARG A 665 -24.73 -13.36 -12.29
C ARG A 665 -24.31 -13.54 -10.83
N TRP A 666 -24.56 -12.51 -10.04
CA TRP A 666 -24.37 -12.55 -8.59
C TRP A 666 -25.68 -12.95 -7.90
N GLY A 667 -25.59 -13.89 -6.95
CA GLY A 667 -26.68 -14.24 -6.05
C GLY A 667 -26.35 -13.84 -4.61
N PRO A 668 -27.34 -13.47 -3.79
CA PRO A 668 -27.13 -13.30 -2.36
C PRO A 668 -26.91 -14.66 -1.70
N HIS A 669 -26.00 -14.72 -0.73
CA HIS A 669 -25.70 -15.97 -0.02
C HIS A 669 -26.31 -16.01 1.41
N TYR A 670 -26.71 -14.86 1.98
CA TYR A 670 -27.36 -14.78 3.32
C TYR A 670 -26.62 -15.55 4.43
N ASN A 671 -25.29 -15.49 4.43
CA ASN A 671 -24.40 -16.23 5.35
C ASN A 671 -24.49 -17.77 5.25
N GLY A 672 -25.19 -18.30 4.22
CA GLY A 672 -25.14 -19.67 3.71
C GLY A 672 -24.73 -19.70 2.23
N LEU A 673 -24.84 -20.82 1.53
CA LEU A 673 -24.60 -20.96 0.07
C LEU A 673 -25.55 -21.96 -0.57
#